data_AF-A0A397C9A8-F1
#
_entry.id   AF-A0A397C9A8-F1
#
_cell.length_a   1.000
_cell.length_b   1.000
_cell.length_c   1.000
_cell.angle_alpha   90.00
_cell.angle_beta   90.00
_cell.angle_gamma   90.00
#
_symmetry.space_group_name_H-M   'P 1'
#
loop_
_entity.id
_entity.type
_entity.pdbx_description
1 polymer ?
#
loop_
_entity_poly.entity_id
_entity_poly.type
_entity_poly.pdbx_seq_one_letter_code
_entity_poly.pdbx_strand_id
1 'polypeptide(L)'
;MSMREPLVTVATCNLNQWALDFDGNLARIVQSIRIAKERGATYRLGPELEICGYGCEDHFLEADTFYHCWESLVTLLQSDVTDNILCDIGMPVMHLGVRYNCRVFCLDRKIVFIRPKLYLADDGNYREKRWFTTWKIHADPTLNLQAHMLPPMIQHLTGQIEVPFGIGAIATRDSVISSETCEELFTPDSPHISLALGGVEIIGNGSGSHHQLRKLEHRIDLIRGASAKAGGVYLYANQQGCDGGRLYYDGCALIVVNGHIVAQGSQFSVTDVEVITAVVDLDDVRSYRGAVSSRSEQASSPDHRSLSRVPVHFHMSQPKDGFYQQTTPRIDARLHTPEEEIAFGPACWLWDYLRRSKAKGYVRPSIRRLVASVAAIVGVMCHLATAAANAGDAQVQHDIQYLLDVEALSASELANSVLHTTYMGTENSSTATKARATRLAAEIGSYHLNMVIDTMVSAVVSTFSLLVGMTPKFGVHGGTPSEDLALQNIQARLRMVMAYLLAQLLPWVRSRSGFLLVLGSANVDEALRGYMTKYDCSSADLNPIGAVSKTDLKRLLVYAAAEYAYPTLAEIVAAPPTAELRPTSGDGEHTQVDEEDMGMTYDELSWFGRLRKIDRCGPLWMFRKLGGIWSHLSPVEIAAKVKRFFFYYGINRHKMTTLTPSYHAENYSPDDNRYVMCTLVTIHDMAVDDDAAAAIPMPPSLEPTPSAFRAWVEQEALMIIGLLAATGVISGGFVLGLHRRKARELHELERERTRKGSKKIVVAKPVARKKLPTGVTWWERAIGVKSSKMSAAAAARSALIGGTVLATAGTGVIVLGIAAASGVSSYSDFHSKMSVMVPRFRKNVGDFFGIVPKAGPTPEQLEQDRQDMALLVSIFSEEEKEN
;
A
#
# COMPACT_ATOMS: atom_id res chain seq x y z
N MET A 1 29.80 -45.77 7.87
CA MET A 1 29.21 -44.43 8.08
C MET A 1 28.11 -44.26 7.05
N SER A 2 26.85 -44.16 7.46
CA SER A 2 25.78 -43.72 6.55
C SER A 2 26.11 -42.27 6.16
N MET A 3 26.38 -42.02 4.87
CA MET A 3 26.51 -40.64 4.36
C MET A 3 25.13 -40.02 4.42
N ARG A 4 24.96 -38.94 5.18
CA ARG A 4 23.73 -38.14 5.13
C ARG A 4 23.83 -37.21 3.95
N GLU A 5 22.93 -37.36 3.00
CA GLU A 5 22.77 -36.41 1.91
C GLU A 5 22.28 -35.05 2.48
N PRO A 6 22.70 -33.91 1.92
CA PRO A 6 22.29 -32.57 2.34
C PRO A 6 20.83 -32.22 1.95
N LEU A 7 19.98 -33.25 1.77
CA LEU A 7 18.59 -33.10 1.39
C LEU A 7 17.72 -32.82 2.61
N VAL A 8 16.95 -31.74 2.54
CA VAL A 8 16.01 -31.31 3.58
C VAL A 8 14.62 -31.29 3.00
N THR A 9 13.64 -31.81 3.76
CA THR A 9 12.23 -31.64 3.40
C THR A 9 11.66 -30.52 4.26
N VAL A 10 11.15 -29.47 3.62
CA VAL A 10 10.59 -28.30 4.29
C VAL A 10 9.10 -28.17 3.98
N ALA A 11 8.33 -27.62 4.90
CA ALA A 11 6.89 -27.42 4.79
C ALA A 11 6.50 -25.97 5.09
N THR A 12 5.52 -25.47 4.34
CA THR A 12 4.81 -24.23 4.64
C THR A 12 3.31 -24.44 4.40
N CYS A 13 2.47 -23.56 4.91
CA CYS A 13 1.03 -23.77 4.90
C CYS A 13 0.20 -22.49 4.72
N ASN A 14 -1.01 -22.70 4.22
CA ASN A 14 -2.12 -21.78 4.28
C ASN A 14 -3.07 -22.27 5.39
N LEU A 15 -3.40 -21.40 6.36
CA LEU A 15 -4.34 -21.73 7.43
C LEU A 15 -5.49 -20.73 7.48
N ASN A 16 -6.71 -21.25 7.63
CA ASN A 16 -7.91 -20.43 7.81
C ASN A 16 -8.18 -20.11 9.27
N GLN A 17 -7.28 -19.34 9.88
CA GLN A 17 -7.42 -18.91 11.26
C GLN A 17 -8.60 -17.95 11.45
N TRP A 18 -9.13 -17.91 12.66
CA TRP A 18 -10.22 -17.03 13.09
C TRP A 18 -9.76 -16.27 14.33
N ALA A 19 -9.89 -14.94 14.33
CA ALA A 19 -9.53 -14.10 15.46
C ALA A 19 -10.15 -14.63 16.76
N LEU A 20 -9.29 -14.91 17.74
CA LEU A 20 -9.62 -15.42 19.09
C LEU A 20 -10.22 -16.85 19.16
N ASP A 21 -10.34 -17.56 18.05
CA ASP A 21 -10.73 -18.99 18.02
C ASP A 21 -9.55 -19.87 18.41
N PHE A 22 -9.06 -19.75 19.65
CA PHE A 22 -7.83 -20.42 20.10
C PHE A 22 -7.89 -21.94 19.90
N ASP A 23 -9.04 -22.57 20.15
CA ASP A 23 -9.23 -24.02 19.97
C ASP A 23 -9.17 -24.41 18.49
N GLY A 24 -9.93 -23.74 17.63
CA GLY A 24 -9.92 -24.03 16.19
C GLY A 24 -8.59 -23.69 15.54
N ASN A 25 -7.97 -22.58 15.92
CA ASN A 25 -6.65 -22.18 15.44
C ASN A 25 -5.59 -23.20 15.84
N LEU A 26 -5.59 -23.66 17.09
CA LEU A 26 -4.69 -24.71 17.56
C LEU A 26 -4.91 -26.02 16.80
N ALA A 27 -6.17 -26.42 16.58
CA ALA A 27 -6.50 -27.64 15.83
C ALA A 27 -5.93 -27.59 14.40
N ARG A 28 -6.07 -26.45 13.70
CA ARG A 28 -5.51 -26.23 12.36
C ARG A 28 -3.98 -26.24 12.36
N ILE A 29 -3.34 -25.64 13.36
CA ILE A 29 -1.87 -25.69 13.53
C ILE A 29 -1.41 -27.13 13.72
N VAL A 30 -2.03 -27.86 14.65
CA VAL A 30 -1.73 -29.28 14.93
C VAL A 30 -1.89 -30.14 13.67
N GLN A 31 -2.99 -29.97 12.94
CA GLN A 31 -3.23 -30.68 11.69
C GLN A 31 -2.13 -30.39 10.65
N SER A 32 -1.75 -29.12 10.49
CA SER A 32 -0.70 -28.75 9.53
C SER A 32 0.68 -29.35 9.89
N ILE A 33 1.01 -29.43 11.19
CA ILE A 33 2.26 -30.06 11.66
C ILE A 33 2.22 -31.57 11.39
N ARG A 34 1.08 -32.23 11.64
CA ARG A 34 0.91 -33.66 11.34
C ARG A 34 1.09 -33.95 9.86
N ILE A 35 0.42 -33.19 8.98
CA ILE A 35 0.57 -33.33 7.52
C ILE A 35 2.02 -33.09 7.10
N ALA A 36 2.70 -32.10 7.67
CA ALA A 36 4.12 -31.84 7.38
C ALA A 36 5.01 -33.04 7.78
N LYS A 37 4.81 -33.61 8.97
CA LYS A 37 5.53 -34.81 9.45
C LYS A 37 5.26 -36.04 8.59
N GLU A 38 4.00 -36.29 8.23
CA GLU A 38 3.59 -37.38 7.34
C GLU A 38 4.29 -37.30 5.97
N ARG A 39 4.55 -36.09 5.49
CA ARG A 39 5.30 -35.82 4.26
C ARG A 39 6.82 -35.77 4.45
N GLY A 40 7.31 -36.08 5.66
CA GLY A 40 8.73 -36.18 5.99
C GLY A 40 9.45 -34.85 6.23
N ALA A 41 8.71 -33.75 6.45
CA ALA A 41 9.32 -32.45 6.69
C ALA A 41 10.01 -32.36 8.07
N THR A 42 11.17 -31.71 8.12
CA THR A 42 11.92 -31.41 9.35
C THR A 42 11.79 -29.95 9.78
N TYR A 43 11.17 -29.11 8.95
CA TYR A 43 10.82 -27.73 9.26
C TYR A 43 9.41 -27.41 8.77
N ARG A 44 8.59 -26.80 9.63
CA ARG A 44 7.25 -26.30 9.29
C ARG A 44 7.16 -24.81 9.62
N LEU A 45 6.82 -24.01 8.61
CA LEU A 45 6.50 -22.59 8.74
C LEU A 45 4.98 -22.38 8.78
N GLY A 46 4.48 -21.69 9.80
CA GLY A 46 3.09 -21.23 9.91
C GLY A 46 2.89 -19.75 9.57
N PRO A 47 1.64 -19.29 9.36
CA PRO A 47 1.32 -17.88 9.15
C PRO A 47 1.66 -16.96 10.33
N GLU A 48 1.59 -15.65 10.09
CA GLU A 48 1.77 -14.62 11.12
C GLU A 48 0.65 -14.66 12.17
N LEU A 49 1.01 -14.58 13.45
CA LEU A 49 0.06 -14.58 14.58
C LEU A 49 -0.97 -15.73 14.54
N GLU A 50 -0.58 -16.88 13.97
CA GLU A 50 -1.52 -17.98 13.70
C GLU A 50 -2.22 -18.54 14.94
N ILE A 51 -1.66 -18.45 16.15
CA ILE A 51 -2.34 -18.97 17.35
C ILE A 51 -3.63 -18.20 17.65
N CYS A 52 -3.58 -16.87 17.61
CA CYS A 52 -4.74 -16.01 17.88
C CYS A 52 -5.51 -15.63 16.60
N GLY A 53 -4.90 -15.77 15.42
CA GLY A 53 -5.36 -15.12 14.19
C GLY A 53 -4.82 -13.69 14.08
N TYR A 54 -4.51 -13.24 12.86
CA TYR A 54 -3.91 -11.93 12.63
C TYR A 54 -4.85 -10.77 13.02
N GLY A 55 -6.11 -10.84 12.61
CA GLY A 55 -7.11 -9.77 12.75
C GLY A 55 -7.76 -9.63 14.12
N CYS A 56 -7.02 -9.84 15.21
CA CYS A 56 -7.55 -9.62 16.58
C CYS A 56 -7.71 -8.14 16.94
N GLU A 57 -7.05 -7.23 16.20
CA GLU A 57 -7.24 -5.79 16.36
C GLU A 57 -7.02 -5.33 17.81
N ASP A 58 -7.95 -4.60 18.42
CA ASP A 58 -7.82 -4.09 19.79
C ASP A 58 -7.83 -5.17 20.87
N HIS A 59 -8.17 -6.42 20.54
CA HIS A 59 -8.00 -7.54 21.48
C HIS A 59 -6.51 -7.82 21.79
N PHE A 60 -5.56 -7.33 20.98
CA PHE A 60 -4.15 -7.30 21.37
C PHE A 60 -3.83 -6.31 22.51
N LEU A 61 -4.80 -5.48 22.93
CA LEU A 61 -4.68 -4.66 24.14
C LEU A 61 -5.08 -5.42 25.40
N GLU A 62 -5.79 -6.53 25.25
CA GLU A 62 -6.28 -7.38 26.34
C GLU A 62 -5.20 -8.41 26.72
N ALA A 63 -4.92 -8.55 28.02
CA ALA A 63 -3.92 -9.50 28.51
C ALA A 63 -4.33 -10.96 28.22
N ASP A 64 -5.63 -11.24 28.20
CA ASP A 64 -6.21 -12.56 27.96
C ASP A 64 -5.76 -13.14 26.62
N THR A 65 -5.64 -12.31 25.57
CA THR A 65 -5.11 -12.74 24.27
C THR A 65 -3.72 -13.36 24.39
N PHE A 66 -2.83 -12.75 25.17
CA PHE A 66 -1.48 -13.28 25.40
C PHE A 66 -1.52 -14.54 26.25
N TYR A 67 -2.36 -14.54 27.29
CA TYR A 67 -2.51 -15.68 28.18
C TYR A 67 -2.98 -16.93 27.43
N HIS A 68 -4.06 -16.82 26.66
CA HIS A 68 -4.59 -17.92 25.86
C HIS A 68 -3.63 -18.37 24.75
N CYS A 69 -2.83 -17.47 24.16
CA CYS A 69 -1.78 -17.91 23.25
C CYS A 69 -0.74 -18.82 23.93
N TRP A 70 -0.37 -18.52 25.18
CA TRP A 70 0.52 -19.38 25.95
C TRP A 70 -0.15 -20.70 26.33
N GLU A 71 -1.44 -20.72 26.65
CA GLU A 71 -2.20 -21.96 26.90
C GLU A 71 -2.28 -22.86 25.67
N SER A 72 -2.55 -22.29 24.49
CA SER A 72 -2.49 -23.02 23.22
C SER A 72 -1.10 -23.60 22.98
N LEU A 73 -0.04 -22.84 23.28
CA LEU A 73 1.33 -23.33 23.14
C LEU A 73 1.66 -24.43 24.15
N VAL A 74 1.18 -24.35 25.39
CA VAL A 74 1.28 -25.44 26.39
C VAL A 74 0.66 -26.71 25.82
N THR A 75 -0.56 -26.62 25.28
CA THR A 75 -1.27 -27.78 24.71
C THR A 75 -0.51 -28.39 23.54
N LEU A 76 0.05 -27.54 22.67
CA LEU A 76 0.89 -27.97 21.54
C LEU A 76 2.15 -28.72 22.02
N LEU A 77 2.89 -28.15 22.97
CA LEU A 77 4.14 -28.71 23.51
C LEU A 77 3.93 -29.93 24.42
N GLN A 78 2.75 -30.10 25.01
CA GLN A 78 2.41 -31.31 25.77
C GLN A 78 2.31 -32.55 24.88
N SER A 79 1.92 -32.37 23.62
CA SER A 79 1.78 -33.45 22.64
C SER A 79 3.09 -33.78 21.92
N ASP A 80 3.07 -34.85 21.12
CA ASP A 80 4.20 -35.33 20.31
C ASP A 80 4.32 -34.61 18.95
N VAL A 81 3.46 -33.63 18.67
CA VAL A 81 3.37 -33.01 17.35
C VAL A 81 4.65 -32.26 17.00
N THR A 82 5.36 -31.69 17.97
CA THR A 82 6.65 -31.00 17.76
C THR A 82 7.88 -31.91 17.80
N ASP A 83 7.70 -33.21 18.03
CA ASP A 83 8.83 -34.15 18.12
C ASP A 83 9.46 -34.35 16.73
N ASN A 84 10.78 -34.20 16.63
CA ASN A 84 11.60 -34.33 15.42
C ASN A 84 11.24 -33.39 14.25
N ILE A 85 10.59 -32.26 14.53
CA ILE A 85 10.30 -31.21 13.54
C ILE A 85 10.48 -29.83 14.17
N LEU A 86 11.21 -28.95 13.51
CA LEU A 86 11.33 -27.55 13.91
C LEU A 86 10.07 -26.79 13.44
N CYS A 87 9.25 -26.33 14.38
CA CYS A 87 8.04 -25.58 14.11
C CYS A 87 8.28 -24.07 14.33
N ASP A 88 8.01 -23.25 13.33
CA ASP A 88 7.97 -21.79 13.43
C ASP A 88 6.50 -21.32 13.54
N ILE A 89 6.11 -20.84 14.73
CA ILE A 89 4.73 -20.53 15.10
C ILE A 89 4.55 -19.05 15.41
N GLY A 90 3.51 -18.42 14.86
CA GLY A 90 3.21 -17.00 15.10
C GLY A 90 2.31 -16.76 16.33
N MET A 91 2.74 -15.92 17.27
CA MET A 91 1.91 -15.45 18.39
C MET A 91 2.42 -14.11 18.97
N PRO A 92 1.58 -13.33 19.65
CA PRO A 92 2.03 -12.12 20.34
C PRO A 92 2.75 -12.49 21.64
N VAL A 93 3.83 -11.77 21.96
CA VAL A 93 4.61 -11.98 23.20
C VAL A 93 4.87 -10.65 23.87
N MET A 94 4.65 -10.61 25.19
CA MET A 94 5.02 -9.46 26.01
C MET A 94 6.40 -9.68 26.61
N HIS A 95 7.38 -8.85 26.26
CA HIS A 95 8.73 -8.90 26.79
C HIS A 95 9.06 -7.57 27.47
N LEU A 96 9.46 -7.63 28.75
CA LEU A 96 9.75 -6.44 29.58
C LEU A 96 8.63 -5.38 29.57
N GLY A 97 7.37 -5.84 29.58
CA GLY A 97 6.19 -4.96 29.55
C GLY A 97 5.85 -4.38 28.17
N VAL A 98 6.55 -4.80 27.12
CA VAL A 98 6.33 -4.34 25.74
C VAL A 98 5.75 -5.47 24.89
N ARG A 99 4.72 -5.18 24.09
CA ARG A 99 4.03 -6.15 23.22
C ARG A 99 4.71 -6.25 21.86
N TYR A 100 5.07 -7.44 21.46
CA TYR A 100 5.69 -7.75 20.17
C TYR A 100 4.86 -8.79 19.41
N ASN A 101 4.83 -8.63 18.09
CA ASN A 101 4.41 -9.69 17.17
C ASN A 101 5.61 -10.61 16.95
N CYS A 102 5.49 -11.90 17.26
CA CYS A 102 6.63 -12.80 17.33
C CYS A 102 6.45 -14.09 16.54
N ARG A 103 7.59 -14.63 16.12
CA ARG A 103 7.81 -16.00 15.70
C ARG A 103 8.39 -16.78 16.87
N VAL A 104 7.77 -17.88 17.25
CA VAL A 104 8.19 -18.76 18.36
C VAL A 104 8.61 -20.10 17.75
N PHE A 105 9.90 -20.38 17.81
CA PHE A 105 10.47 -21.63 17.31
C PHE A 105 10.40 -22.71 18.37
N CYS A 106 9.77 -23.83 18.03
CA CYS A 106 9.60 -24.97 18.92
C CYS A 106 10.22 -26.23 18.30
N LEU A 107 10.85 -27.06 19.12
CA LEU A 107 11.40 -28.35 18.73
C LEU A 107 11.39 -29.28 19.94
N ASP A 108 10.96 -30.53 19.77
CA ASP A 108 11.00 -31.57 20.81
C ASP A 108 10.41 -31.08 22.14
N ARG A 109 9.22 -30.47 22.06
CA ARG A 109 8.44 -29.96 23.21
C ARG A 109 9.11 -28.83 23.98
N LYS A 110 10.09 -28.16 23.38
CA LYS A 110 10.80 -27.02 23.95
C LYS A 110 10.72 -25.81 23.05
N ILE A 111 10.78 -24.63 23.67
CA ILE A 111 10.94 -23.37 22.95
C ILE A 111 12.43 -23.14 22.75
N VAL A 112 12.84 -22.94 21.50
CA VAL A 112 14.24 -22.78 21.11
C VAL A 112 14.62 -21.30 21.05
N PHE A 113 13.77 -20.48 20.45
CA PHE A 113 14.06 -19.09 20.11
C PHE A 113 12.75 -18.33 19.87
N ILE A 114 12.69 -17.07 20.32
CA ILE A 114 11.58 -16.15 20.03
C ILE A 114 12.12 -14.96 19.24
N ARG A 115 11.59 -14.74 18.04
CA ARG A 115 11.96 -13.62 17.17
C ARG A 115 10.81 -12.61 17.08
N PRO A 116 10.97 -11.38 17.58
CA PRO A 116 10.01 -10.30 17.34
C PRO A 116 10.15 -9.70 15.94
N LYS A 117 9.03 -9.18 15.42
CA LYS A 117 8.94 -8.43 14.17
C LYS A 117 9.65 -7.07 14.27
N LEU A 118 10.36 -6.70 13.21
CA LEU A 118 11.22 -5.52 13.09
C LEU A 118 10.49 -4.38 12.37
N TYR A 119 9.78 -4.69 11.30
CA TYR A 119 9.08 -3.69 10.50
C TYR A 119 7.58 -3.97 10.56
N LEU A 120 6.86 -3.09 11.26
CA LEU A 120 5.42 -3.19 11.46
C LEU A 120 4.66 -2.49 10.31
N ALA A 121 3.60 -3.12 9.82
CA ALA A 121 2.75 -2.58 8.77
C ALA A 121 1.74 -1.56 9.33
N ASP A 122 1.67 -0.36 8.73
CA ASP A 122 0.82 0.76 9.18
C ASP A 122 0.16 1.54 8.03
N ASP A 123 0.12 0.96 6.84
CA ASP A 123 -0.50 1.56 5.67
C ASP A 123 -1.79 0.83 5.26
N GLY A 124 -2.69 1.59 4.61
CA GLY A 124 -3.96 1.05 4.13
C GLY A 124 -4.80 0.44 5.25
N ASN A 125 -4.96 -0.89 5.23
CA ASN A 125 -5.72 -1.65 6.21
C ASN A 125 -4.91 -1.97 7.48
N TYR A 126 -3.58 -1.94 7.41
CA TYR A 126 -2.70 -2.32 8.51
C TYR A 126 -2.46 -1.16 9.48
N ARG A 127 -2.38 -1.47 10.77
CA ARG A 127 -2.16 -0.51 11.88
C ARG A 127 -1.43 -1.15 13.05
N GLU A 128 -0.45 -2.00 12.78
CA GLU A 128 0.21 -2.83 13.78
C GLU A 128 0.84 -2.04 14.92
N LYS A 129 1.33 -0.80 14.68
CA LYS A 129 1.88 0.06 15.74
C LYS A 129 0.84 0.49 16.77
N ARG A 130 -0.46 0.32 16.51
CA ARG A 130 -1.52 0.53 17.50
C ARG A 130 -1.38 -0.45 18.68
N TRP A 131 -0.91 -1.67 18.42
CA TRP A 131 -0.90 -2.75 19.41
C TRP A 131 0.51 -3.24 19.74
N PHE A 132 1.39 -3.28 18.75
CA PHE A 132 2.75 -3.82 18.84
C PHE A 132 3.82 -2.73 18.77
N THR A 133 5.00 -3.06 19.29
CA THR A 133 6.20 -2.24 19.18
C THR A 133 7.24 -2.93 18.32
N THR A 134 7.93 -2.16 17.48
CA THR A 134 9.09 -2.63 16.72
C THR A 134 10.23 -3.01 17.66
N TRP A 135 10.83 -4.20 17.48
CA TRP A 135 12.10 -4.52 18.11
C TRP A 135 13.24 -3.66 17.57
N LYS A 136 14.08 -3.13 18.47
CA LYS A 136 15.18 -2.24 18.10
C LYS A 136 16.49 -3.00 18.05
N ILE A 137 17.14 -2.95 16.90
CA ILE A 137 18.46 -3.59 16.68
C ILE A 137 19.51 -2.76 17.40
N HIS A 138 20.28 -3.40 18.27
CA HIS A 138 21.42 -2.82 18.94
C HIS A 138 22.66 -2.86 18.03
N ALA A 139 23.48 -1.81 18.09
CA ALA A 139 24.72 -1.72 17.30
C ALA A 139 25.75 -2.79 17.70
N ASP A 140 25.71 -3.23 18.97
CA ASP A 140 26.43 -4.41 19.43
C ASP A 140 25.58 -5.67 19.17
N PRO A 141 26.00 -6.55 18.26
CA PRO A 141 25.25 -7.75 17.88
C PRO A 141 25.09 -8.75 19.03
N THR A 142 25.96 -8.73 20.04
CA THR A 142 25.84 -9.60 21.22
C THR A 142 24.65 -9.23 22.09
N LEU A 143 24.13 -8.00 21.98
CA LEU A 143 22.98 -7.50 22.72
C LEU A 143 21.64 -7.68 21.97
N ASN A 144 21.67 -8.24 20.76
CA ASN A 144 20.48 -8.49 19.95
C ASN A 144 19.72 -9.77 20.35
N LEU A 145 20.29 -10.60 21.23
CA LEU A 145 19.59 -11.67 21.93
C LEU A 145 19.55 -11.36 23.44
N GLN A 146 18.35 -11.36 24.00
CA GLN A 146 18.09 -11.18 25.43
C GLN A 146 17.39 -12.42 25.98
N ALA A 147 17.51 -12.63 27.29
CA ALA A 147 16.74 -13.68 27.95
C ALA A 147 15.29 -13.24 28.13
N HIS A 148 14.35 -14.05 27.63
CA HIS A 148 12.92 -13.89 27.91
C HIS A 148 12.48 -14.91 28.94
N MET A 149 11.98 -14.42 30.08
CA MET A 149 11.40 -15.24 31.15
C MET A 149 10.10 -15.87 30.66
N LEU A 150 10.06 -17.20 30.63
CA LEU A 150 8.88 -17.94 30.19
C LEU A 150 7.76 -17.87 31.25
N PRO A 151 6.47 -17.89 30.87
CA PRO A 151 5.38 -17.97 31.84
C PRO A 151 5.44 -19.25 32.68
N PRO A 152 4.96 -19.24 33.94
CA PRO A 152 5.03 -20.40 34.83
C PRO A 152 4.47 -21.70 34.23
N MET A 153 3.41 -21.62 33.42
CA MET A 153 2.81 -22.78 32.74
C MET A 153 3.77 -23.48 31.77
N ILE A 154 4.60 -22.71 31.04
CA ILE A 154 5.61 -23.25 30.13
C ILE A 154 6.80 -23.77 30.95
N GLN A 155 7.24 -23.03 31.99
CA GLN A 155 8.36 -23.46 32.84
C GLN A 155 8.08 -24.82 33.48
N HIS A 156 6.86 -25.02 34.00
CA HIS A 156 6.45 -26.28 34.60
C HIS A 156 6.47 -27.44 33.60
N LEU A 157 6.06 -27.17 32.34
CA LEU A 157 6.01 -28.18 31.29
C LEU A 157 7.39 -28.56 30.76
N THR A 158 8.23 -27.57 30.44
CA THR A 158 9.46 -27.77 29.67
C THR A 158 10.72 -27.81 30.56
N GLY A 159 10.61 -27.35 31.80
CA GLY A 159 11.75 -27.11 32.70
C GLY A 159 12.61 -25.90 32.30
N GLN A 160 12.23 -25.15 31.27
CA GLN A 160 12.96 -23.97 30.81
C GLN A 160 12.50 -22.73 31.58
N ILE A 161 13.43 -22.03 32.23
CA ILE A 161 13.12 -20.77 32.95
C ILE A 161 13.08 -19.59 31.96
N GLU A 162 14.02 -19.57 31.02
CA GLU A 162 14.19 -18.51 30.03
C GLU A 162 14.58 -19.06 28.65
N VAL A 163 14.34 -18.27 27.61
CA VAL A 163 14.73 -18.57 26.23
C VAL A 163 15.30 -17.33 25.52
N PRO A 164 16.14 -17.50 24.49
CA PRO A 164 16.62 -16.37 23.69
C PRO A 164 15.48 -15.63 22.98
N PHE A 165 15.48 -14.30 23.07
CA PHE A 165 14.51 -13.40 22.48
C PHE A 165 15.23 -12.26 21.73
N GLY A 166 14.88 -12.04 20.45
CA GLY A 166 15.43 -10.94 19.65
C GLY A 166 15.81 -11.37 18.24
N ILE A 167 16.89 -10.82 17.68
CA ILE A 167 17.34 -11.13 16.32
C ILE A 167 18.49 -12.14 16.37
N GLY A 168 18.30 -13.26 15.68
CA GLY A 168 19.31 -14.28 15.52
C GLY A 168 18.89 -15.34 14.51
N ALA A 169 19.68 -16.40 14.45
CA ALA A 169 19.39 -17.59 13.66
C ALA A 169 19.60 -18.87 14.47
N ILE A 170 18.83 -19.90 14.15
CA ILE A 170 18.97 -21.23 14.71
C ILE A 170 20.07 -21.95 13.92
N ALA A 171 21.13 -22.34 14.62
CA ALA A 171 22.22 -23.12 14.05
C ALA A 171 22.01 -24.59 14.42
N THR A 172 21.50 -25.36 13.45
CA THR A 172 21.42 -26.82 13.55
C THR A 172 22.77 -27.45 13.23
N ARG A 173 22.87 -28.78 13.24
CA ARG A 173 24.13 -29.47 12.93
C ARG A 173 24.55 -29.39 11.46
N ASP A 174 23.60 -29.20 10.56
CA ASP A 174 23.80 -29.27 9.11
C ASP A 174 23.19 -28.11 8.31
N SER A 175 22.51 -27.16 8.96
CA SER A 175 22.00 -25.92 8.34
C SER A 175 21.78 -24.77 9.33
N VAL A 176 21.55 -23.57 8.82
CA VAL A 176 21.21 -22.37 9.59
C VAL A 176 19.87 -21.82 9.10
N ILE A 177 18.92 -21.63 10.01
CA ILE A 177 17.55 -21.20 9.73
C ILE A 177 17.22 -19.94 10.52
N SER A 178 16.47 -19.03 9.90
CA SER A 178 15.80 -17.93 10.60
C SER A 178 14.54 -17.57 9.84
N SER A 179 13.80 -16.58 10.33
CA SER A 179 12.62 -16.08 9.65
C SER A 179 12.65 -14.56 9.59
N GLU A 180 11.97 -14.01 8.59
CA GLU A 180 11.43 -12.65 8.62
C GLU A 180 9.90 -12.72 8.73
N THR A 181 9.20 -11.60 8.86
CA THR A 181 7.75 -11.61 9.09
C THR A 181 7.04 -10.59 8.22
N CYS A 182 6.18 -11.07 7.32
CA CYS A 182 5.31 -10.29 6.43
C CYS A 182 6.01 -9.08 5.79
N GLU A 183 5.68 -7.88 6.27
CA GLU A 183 6.12 -6.56 5.80
C GLU A 183 7.65 -6.42 5.72
N GLU A 184 8.39 -7.20 6.52
CA GLU A 184 9.86 -7.23 6.49
C GLU A 184 10.44 -7.51 5.09
N LEU A 185 9.76 -8.30 4.26
CA LEU A 185 10.17 -8.58 2.87
C LEU A 185 10.08 -7.33 1.97
N PHE A 186 9.14 -6.44 2.25
CA PHE A 186 8.79 -5.32 1.39
C PHE A 186 9.63 -4.06 1.68
N THR A 187 10.40 -4.07 2.77
CA THR A 187 11.26 -2.93 3.13
C THR A 187 12.52 -2.90 2.26
N PRO A 188 13.07 -1.72 1.91
CA PRO A 188 14.26 -1.64 1.05
C PRO A 188 15.51 -2.32 1.63
N ASP A 189 15.66 -2.29 2.94
CA ASP A 189 16.73 -2.97 3.69
C ASP A 189 16.14 -4.16 4.45
N SER A 190 15.64 -5.12 3.67
CA SER A 190 14.92 -6.28 4.22
C SER A 190 15.83 -7.18 5.07
N PRO A 191 15.33 -7.75 6.18
CA PRO A 191 16.11 -8.63 7.05
C PRO A 191 16.76 -9.82 6.35
N HIS A 192 16.12 -10.42 5.33
CA HIS A 192 16.71 -11.52 4.57
C HIS A 192 18.09 -11.21 3.98
N ILE A 193 18.41 -9.95 3.68
CA ILE A 193 19.72 -9.55 3.14
C ILE A 193 20.79 -9.85 4.19
N SER A 194 20.62 -9.31 5.40
CA SER A 194 21.55 -9.52 6.51
C SER A 194 21.57 -10.98 6.98
N LEU A 195 20.41 -11.64 7.02
CA LEU A 195 20.32 -13.07 7.38
C LEU A 195 21.09 -13.95 6.40
N ALA A 196 20.89 -13.75 5.10
CA ALA A 196 21.57 -14.53 4.08
C ALA A 196 23.08 -14.26 4.04
N LEU A 197 23.52 -13.01 4.23
CA LEU A 197 24.94 -12.67 4.37
C LEU A 197 25.55 -13.28 5.65
N GLY A 198 24.79 -13.36 6.74
CA GLY A 198 25.15 -14.07 7.98
C GLY A 198 25.16 -15.60 7.88
N GLY A 199 24.86 -16.14 6.70
CA GLY A 199 24.96 -17.56 6.38
C GLY A 199 23.69 -18.37 6.65
N VAL A 200 22.54 -17.73 6.88
CA VAL A 200 21.24 -18.41 6.95
C VAL A 200 20.92 -19.02 5.58
N GLU A 201 20.66 -20.31 5.50
CA GLU A 201 20.39 -21.04 4.24
C GLU A 201 18.89 -21.17 3.97
N ILE A 202 18.08 -21.26 5.03
CA ILE A 202 16.63 -21.38 4.98
C ILE A 202 16.02 -20.18 5.69
N ILE A 203 15.20 -19.39 4.98
CA ILE A 203 14.51 -18.22 5.51
C ILE A 203 13.01 -18.46 5.43
N GLY A 204 12.32 -18.44 6.58
CA GLY A 204 10.87 -18.43 6.63
C GLY A 204 10.28 -17.03 6.59
N ASN A 205 9.08 -16.87 6.05
CA ASN A 205 8.27 -15.67 6.16
C ASN A 205 6.82 -16.06 6.46
N GLY A 206 6.44 -15.97 7.73
CA GLY A 206 5.04 -16.06 8.13
C GLY A 206 4.35 -14.72 7.93
N SER A 207 3.21 -14.73 7.23
CA SER A 207 2.48 -13.54 6.81
C SER A 207 1.00 -13.56 7.21
N GLY A 208 0.45 -12.37 7.39
CA GLY A 208 -0.98 -12.07 7.39
C GLY A 208 -1.31 -11.09 6.25
N SER A 209 -1.02 -11.48 5.01
CA SER A 209 -1.20 -10.62 3.83
C SER A 209 -2.58 -10.81 3.20
N HIS A 210 -3.44 -9.80 3.31
CA HIS A 210 -4.79 -9.81 2.73
C HIS A 210 -4.78 -9.79 1.19
N HIS A 211 -5.86 -10.25 0.56
CA HIS A 211 -6.11 -10.12 -0.87
C HIS A 211 -6.15 -8.65 -1.28
N GLN A 212 -5.54 -8.37 -2.41
CA GLN A 212 -5.78 -7.15 -3.16
C GLN A 212 -5.73 -7.57 -4.63
N LEU A 213 -6.71 -7.13 -5.39
CA LEU A 213 -6.88 -7.55 -6.78
C LEU A 213 -5.58 -7.30 -7.57
N ARG A 214 -5.05 -8.33 -8.24
CA ARG A 214 -3.81 -8.31 -9.04
C ARG A 214 -2.50 -8.11 -8.25
N LYS A 215 -2.51 -8.23 -6.92
CA LYS A 215 -1.30 -8.01 -6.09
C LYS A 215 -0.35 -9.22 -6.06
N LEU A 216 -0.85 -10.43 -6.31
CA LEU A 216 -0.09 -11.66 -6.06
C LEU A 216 1.22 -11.71 -6.87
N GLU A 217 1.20 -11.28 -8.13
CA GLU A 217 2.38 -11.26 -9.00
C GLU A 217 3.55 -10.49 -8.35
N HIS A 218 3.27 -9.29 -7.83
CA HIS A 218 4.27 -8.47 -7.15
C HIS A 218 4.85 -9.17 -5.91
N ARG A 219 4.01 -9.86 -5.13
CA ARG A 219 4.45 -10.63 -3.96
C ARG A 219 5.39 -11.77 -4.37
N ILE A 220 5.02 -12.53 -5.40
CA ILE A 220 5.85 -13.62 -5.93
C ILE A 220 7.19 -13.09 -6.43
N ASP A 221 7.20 -11.96 -7.15
CA ASP A 221 8.42 -11.36 -7.66
C ASP A 221 9.37 -10.92 -6.56
N LEU A 222 8.87 -10.35 -5.46
CA LEU A 222 9.70 -9.98 -4.31
C LEU A 222 10.29 -11.23 -3.64
N ILE A 223 9.51 -12.29 -3.43
CA ILE A 223 10.01 -13.55 -2.84
C ILE A 223 11.07 -14.19 -3.74
N ARG A 224 10.82 -14.24 -5.06
CA ARG A 224 11.78 -14.73 -6.05
C ARG A 224 13.04 -13.88 -6.04
N GLY A 225 12.90 -12.56 -6.02
CA GLY A 225 14.01 -11.61 -5.96
C GLY A 225 14.89 -11.79 -4.72
N ALA A 226 14.28 -11.96 -3.54
CA ALA A 226 14.98 -12.20 -2.28
C ALA A 226 15.86 -13.48 -2.35
N SER A 227 15.28 -14.60 -2.79
CA SER A 227 15.98 -15.87 -2.93
C SER A 227 17.01 -15.85 -4.07
N ALA A 228 16.70 -15.26 -5.22
CA ALA A 228 17.61 -15.17 -6.37
C ALA A 228 18.85 -14.32 -6.07
N LYS A 229 18.65 -13.17 -5.42
CA LYS A 229 19.73 -12.22 -5.12
C LYS A 229 20.69 -12.75 -4.07
N ALA A 230 20.18 -13.38 -3.01
CA ALA A 230 20.99 -13.79 -1.87
C ALA A 230 21.41 -15.28 -1.92
N GLY A 231 20.75 -16.08 -2.76
CA GLY A 231 20.77 -17.55 -2.69
C GLY A 231 20.08 -18.07 -1.43
N GLY A 232 19.53 -19.27 -1.48
CA GLY A 232 18.87 -19.91 -0.33
C GLY A 232 17.46 -20.37 -0.61
N VAL A 233 16.93 -21.10 0.37
CA VAL A 233 15.55 -21.57 0.42
C VAL A 233 14.72 -20.50 1.11
N TYR A 234 13.66 -20.04 0.47
CA TYR A 234 12.71 -19.09 1.02
C TYR A 234 11.33 -19.76 1.11
N LEU A 235 10.77 -19.81 2.32
CA LEU A 235 9.43 -20.30 2.57
C LEU A 235 8.51 -19.13 2.90
N TYR A 236 7.32 -19.12 2.31
CA TYR A 236 6.27 -18.16 2.59
C TYR A 236 5.04 -18.91 3.08
N ALA A 237 4.52 -18.54 4.25
CA ALA A 237 3.26 -19.02 4.80
C ALA A 237 2.32 -17.84 4.96
N ASN A 238 1.04 -18.02 4.69
CA ASN A 238 0.06 -16.94 4.82
C ASN A 238 -1.25 -17.46 5.38
N GLN A 239 -2.00 -16.59 6.03
CA GLN A 239 -3.37 -16.91 6.38
C GLN A 239 -4.21 -17.05 5.09
N GLN A 240 -5.23 -17.90 5.09
CA GLN A 240 -6.14 -18.06 3.95
C GLN A 240 -7.58 -18.13 4.42
N GLY A 241 -8.40 -17.14 4.07
CA GLY A 241 -9.78 -17.05 4.53
C GLY A 241 -10.14 -15.71 5.16
N CYS A 242 -11.34 -15.61 5.73
CA CYS A 242 -11.86 -14.43 6.42
C CYS A 242 -11.80 -14.62 7.94
N ASP A 243 -10.94 -13.90 8.64
CA ASP A 243 -10.67 -14.12 10.06
C ASP A 243 -11.56 -13.38 11.05
N GLY A 244 -12.69 -12.85 10.57
CA GLY A 244 -13.67 -12.11 11.38
C GLY A 244 -13.96 -10.70 10.87
N GLY A 245 -13.25 -10.25 9.84
CA GLY A 245 -13.40 -8.90 9.27
C GLY A 245 -13.66 -8.85 7.77
N ARG A 246 -13.55 -7.64 7.23
CA ARG A 246 -13.72 -7.33 5.80
C ARG A 246 -12.61 -7.85 4.90
N LEU A 247 -11.49 -8.25 5.48
CA LEU A 247 -10.33 -8.73 4.75
C LEU A 247 -10.49 -10.23 4.51
N TYR A 248 -10.08 -10.65 3.33
CA TYR A 248 -9.82 -12.04 3.03
C TYR A 248 -8.32 -12.19 2.86
N TYR A 249 -7.70 -13.15 3.54
CA TYR A 249 -6.30 -13.48 3.37
C TYR A 249 -6.18 -14.50 2.25
N ASP A 250 -5.30 -14.25 1.28
CA ASP A 250 -5.28 -14.98 0.01
C ASP A 250 -4.24 -16.09 -0.05
N GLY A 251 -3.76 -16.57 1.11
CA GLY A 251 -2.88 -17.73 1.17
C GLY A 251 -1.67 -17.59 0.24
N CYS A 252 -1.59 -18.49 -0.73
CA CYS A 252 -0.49 -18.65 -1.68
C CYS A 252 0.85 -18.93 -0.98
N ALA A 253 0.84 -19.91 -0.07
CA ALA A 253 2.06 -20.47 0.49
C ALA A 253 3.04 -20.84 -0.63
N LEU A 254 4.33 -20.53 -0.47
CA LEU A 254 5.32 -20.61 -1.54
C LEU A 254 6.64 -21.19 -1.01
N ILE A 255 7.30 -22.03 -1.80
CA ILE A 255 8.68 -22.46 -1.55
C ILE A 255 9.51 -22.10 -2.77
N VAL A 256 10.57 -21.32 -2.55
CA VAL A 256 11.48 -20.83 -3.59
C VAL A 256 12.92 -21.22 -3.25
N VAL A 257 13.67 -21.71 -4.23
CA VAL A 257 15.08 -22.08 -4.10
C VAL A 257 15.89 -21.35 -5.16
N ASN A 258 16.82 -20.50 -4.72
CA ASN A 258 17.69 -19.68 -5.58
C ASN A 258 16.91 -18.94 -6.69
N GLY A 259 15.72 -18.41 -6.38
CA GLY A 259 14.86 -17.68 -7.32
C GLY A 259 13.87 -18.53 -8.14
N HIS A 260 13.92 -19.85 -8.01
CA HIS A 260 13.00 -20.78 -8.69
C HIS A 260 11.91 -21.26 -7.74
N ILE A 261 10.65 -21.16 -8.17
CA ILE A 261 9.52 -21.71 -7.41
C ILE A 261 9.56 -23.23 -7.54
N VAL A 262 9.45 -23.94 -6.41
CA VAL A 262 9.38 -25.42 -6.37
C VAL A 262 8.05 -25.93 -5.84
N ALA A 263 7.31 -25.11 -5.09
CA ALA A 263 5.96 -25.42 -4.65
C ALA A 263 5.16 -24.14 -4.44
N GLN A 264 3.87 -24.16 -4.80
CA GLN A 264 2.92 -23.06 -4.64
C GLN A 264 1.56 -23.62 -4.22
N GLY A 265 1.01 -23.13 -3.12
CA GLY A 265 -0.33 -23.44 -2.63
C GLY A 265 -1.43 -22.64 -3.33
N SER A 266 -2.68 -22.89 -2.96
CA SER A 266 -3.84 -22.17 -3.48
C SER A 266 -3.87 -20.70 -3.04
N GLN A 267 -4.43 -19.83 -3.88
CA GLN A 267 -4.73 -18.44 -3.50
C GLN A 267 -6.08 -18.36 -2.77
N PHE A 268 -7.10 -19.02 -3.32
CA PHE A 268 -8.45 -19.06 -2.75
C PHE A 268 -8.85 -20.50 -2.47
N SER A 269 -9.38 -20.76 -1.28
CA SER A 269 -9.90 -22.07 -0.92
C SER A 269 -10.95 -21.95 0.18
N VAL A 270 -11.87 -22.91 0.19
CA VAL A 270 -12.85 -23.13 1.26
C VAL A 270 -12.33 -24.11 2.33
N THR A 271 -11.17 -24.72 2.11
CA THR A 271 -10.53 -25.68 3.01
C THR A 271 -9.77 -24.97 4.14
N ASP A 272 -9.83 -25.49 5.37
CA ASP A 272 -9.23 -24.81 6.53
C ASP A 272 -7.69 -24.97 6.63
N VAL A 273 -7.12 -26.05 6.08
CA VAL A 273 -5.69 -26.38 6.18
C VAL A 273 -5.15 -26.87 4.85
N GLU A 274 -4.18 -26.14 4.28
CA GLU A 274 -3.40 -26.58 3.13
C GLU A 274 -1.91 -26.54 3.48
N VAL A 275 -1.21 -27.66 3.29
CA VAL A 275 0.24 -27.76 3.49
C VAL A 275 0.89 -28.07 2.15
N ILE A 276 1.97 -27.39 1.83
CA ILE A 276 2.85 -27.72 0.71
C ILE A 276 4.24 -28.09 1.24
N THR A 277 4.92 -28.99 0.54
CA THR A 277 6.25 -29.49 0.93
C THR A 277 7.18 -29.53 -0.26
N ALA A 278 8.47 -29.33 -0.01
CA ALA A 278 9.50 -29.52 -1.03
C ALA A 278 10.73 -30.19 -0.42
N VAL A 279 11.37 -31.04 -1.22
CA VAL A 279 12.68 -31.62 -0.95
C VAL A 279 13.72 -30.73 -1.64
N VAL A 280 14.62 -30.16 -0.86
CA VAL A 280 15.62 -29.19 -1.31
C VAL A 280 17.03 -29.69 -0.97
N ASP A 281 17.98 -29.46 -1.87
CA ASP A 281 19.38 -29.74 -1.65
C ASP A 281 20.10 -28.48 -1.13
N LEU A 282 20.69 -28.55 0.07
CA LEU A 282 21.44 -27.43 0.62
C LEU A 282 22.77 -27.19 -0.09
N ASP A 283 23.35 -28.20 -0.74
CA ASP A 283 24.56 -28.02 -1.54
C ASP A 283 24.26 -27.25 -2.84
N ASP A 284 23.03 -27.31 -3.39
CA ASP A 284 22.61 -26.41 -4.47
C ASP A 284 22.64 -24.93 -4.02
N VAL A 285 22.22 -24.64 -2.78
CA VAL A 285 22.29 -23.29 -2.19
C VAL A 285 23.75 -22.86 -1.99
N ARG A 286 24.57 -23.74 -1.42
CA ARG A 286 25.99 -23.45 -1.14
C ARG A 286 26.77 -23.23 -2.44
N SER A 287 26.53 -24.07 -3.45
CA SER A 287 27.10 -23.95 -4.79
C SER A 287 26.66 -22.66 -5.46
N TYR A 288 25.35 -22.34 -5.46
CA TYR A 288 24.81 -21.10 -6.01
C TYR A 288 25.46 -19.86 -5.37
N ARG A 289 25.57 -19.83 -4.04
CA ARG A 289 26.25 -18.74 -3.32
C ARG A 289 27.75 -18.66 -3.63
N GLY A 290 28.42 -19.82 -3.70
CA GLY A 290 29.84 -19.92 -4.00
C GLY A 290 30.19 -19.50 -5.42
N ALA A 291 29.27 -19.65 -6.37
CA ALA A 291 29.43 -19.18 -7.75
C ALA A 291 29.37 -17.65 -7.88
N VAL A 292 28.83 -16.93 -6.88
CA VAL A 292 28.68 -15.47 -6.90
C VAL A 292 29.75 -14.82 -6.02
N SER A 293 30.91 -14.52 -6.60
CA SER A 293 32.07 -13.95 -5.89
C SER A 293 31.78 -12.63 -5.19
N SER A 294 31.01 -11.72 -5.82
CA SER A 294 30.66 -10.41 -5.25
C SER A 294 29.79 -10.52 -3.99
N ARG A 295 28.91 -11.52 -3.92
CA ARG A 295 28.14 -11.85 -2.71
C ARG A 295 29.06 -12.39 -1.62
N SER A 296 30.02 -13.24 -1.98
CA SER A 296 30.98 -13.80 -1.04
C SER A 296 31.88 -12.73 -0.42
N GLU A 297 32.28 -11.71 -1.18
CA GLU A 297 32.99 -10.53 -0.69
C GLU A 297 32.19 -9.84 0.44
N GLN A 298 30.90 -9.55 0.19
CA GLN A 298 30.03 -8.92 1.20
C GLN A 298 29.84 -9.82 2.43
N ALA A 299 29.55 -11.11 2.24
CA ALA A 299 29.36 -12.06 3.34
C ALA A 299 30.64 -12.25 4.18
N SER A 300 31.81 -11.97 3.61
CA SER A 300 33.08 -12.03 4.33
C SER A 300 33.27 -10.87 5.32
N SER A 301 32.49 -9.78 5.21
CA SER A 301 32.57 -8.61 6.08
C SER A 301 32.29 -8.96 7.55
N PRO A 302 33.06 -8.43 8.52
CA PRO A 302 32.84 -8.66 9.94
C PRO A 302 31.44 -8.29 10.43
N ASP A 303 30.84 -7.23 9.86
CA ASP A 303 29.53 -6.72 10.26
C ASP A 303 28.42 -7.76 10.05
N HIS A 304 28.49 -8.53 8.95
CA HIS A 304 27.51 -9.56 8.64
C HIS A 304 27.78 -10.90 9.34
N ARG A 305 29.01 -11.18 9.76
CA ARG A 305 29.36 -12.36 10.56
C ARG A 305 28.84 -12.31 11.99
N SER A 306 28.34 -11.16 12.42
CA SER A 306 27.95 -10.88 13.79
C SER A 306 26.54 -11.37 14.18
N LEU A 307 25.81 -12.01 13.26
CA LEU A 307 24.50 -12.58 13.53
C LEU A 307 24.55 -13.59 14.68
N SER A 308 23.83 -13.30 15.76
CA SER A 308 23.75 -14.17 16.93
C SER A 308 23.14 -15.53 16.58
N ARG A 309 23.73 -16.62 17.08
CA ARG A 309 23.32 -17.99 16.78
C ARG A 309 22.81 -18.70 18.02
N VAL A 310 21.66 -19.36 17.89
CA VAL A 310 21.09 -20.26 18.89
C VAL A 310 21.44 -21.70 18.47
N PRO A 311 22.41 -22.36 19.13
CA PRO A 311 22.82 -23.71 18.75
C PRO A 311 21.74 -24.72 19.13
N VAL A 312 21.38 -25.59 18.20
CA VAL A 312 20.38 -26.64 18.39
C VAL A 312 20.94 -27.98 17.92
N HIS A 313 20.83 -28.99 18.77
CA HIS A 313 21.30 -30.33 18.48
C HIS A 313 20.29 -31.12 17.64
N PHE A 314 20.03 -30.64 16.42
CA PHE A 314 19.08 -31.20 15.47
C PHE A 314 19.73 -31.31 14.10
N HIS A 315 19.28 -32.28 13.30
CA HIS A 315 19.66 -32.41 11.90
C HIS A 315 18.44 -32.13 11.05
N MET A 316 18.57 -31.17 10.13
CA MET A 316 17.54 -30.88 9.14
C MET A 316 17.49 -31.98 8.08
N SER A 317 18.64 -32.57 7.76
CA SER A 317 18.72 -33.73 6.87
C SER A 317 18.30 -35.00 7.60
N GLN A 318 17.45 -35.80 6.96
CA GLN A 318 17.08 -37.12 7.49
C GLN A 318 17.99 -38.21 6.91
N PRO A 319 18.52 -39.12 7.76
CA PRO A 319 19.22 -40.31 7.26
C PRO A 319 18.22 -41.23 6.57
N LYS A 320 18.55 -41.70 5.35
CA LYS A 320 17.71 -42.66 4.63
C LYS A 320 18.52 -43.82 4.07
N ASP A 321 17.83 -44.95 3.92
CA ASP A 321 18.29 -46.14 3.23
C ASP A 321 17.90 -46.04 1.75
N GLY A 322 18.88 -45.81 0.87
CA GLY A 322 18.68 -45.67 -0.58
C GLY A 322 19.60 -44.62 -1.19
N PHE A 323 19.80 -44.68 -2.51
CA PHE A 323 20.80 -43.86 -3.23
C PHE A 323 20.23 -42.62 -3.96
N TYR A 324 18.90 -42.41 -3.99
CA TYR A 324 18.30 -41.36 -4.82
C TYR A 324 16.98 -40.82 -4.24
N GLN A 325 17.02 -39.76 -3.42
CA GLN A 325 15.84 -38.91 -3.22
C GLN A 325 15.96 -37.71 -4.18
N GLN A 326 14.99 -37.56 -5.07
CA GLN A 326 14.98 -36.45 -6.02
C GLN A 326 14.54 -35.14 -5.34
N THR A 327 15.20 -34.05 -5.69
CA THR A 327 14.75 -32.69 -5.33
C THR A 327 13.43 -32.39 -6.02
N THR A 328 12.61 -31.56 -5.39
CA THR A 328 11.34 -31.15 -5.98
C THR A 328 11.61 -30.30 -7.24
N PRO A 329 10.99 -30.62 -8.39
CA PRO A 329 11.23 -29.91 -9.63
C PRO A 329 10.72 -28.47 -9.57
N ARG A 330 11.31 -27.62 -10.42
CA ARG A 330 10.91 -26.22 -10.58
C ARG A 330 9.55 -26.15 -11.29
N ILE A 331 8.73 -25.19 -10.91
CA ILE A 331 7.43 -24.90 -11.53
C ILE A 331 7.32 -23.42 -11.89
N ASP A 332 6.43 -23.12 -12.84
CA ASP A 332 6.03 -21.75 -13.14
C ASP A 332 5.00 -21.22 -12.13
N ALA A 333 4.98 -19.90 -11.95
CA ALA A 333 4.01 -19.25 -11.09
C ALA A 333 2.60 -19.41 -11.68
N ARG A 334 1.65 -19.84 -10.86
CA ARG A 334 0.23 -19.89 -11.21
C ARG A 334 -0.45 -18.62 -10.73
N LEU A 335 -0.99 -17.83 -11.66
CA LEU A 335 -1.71 -16.60 -11.38
C LEU A 335 -3.15 -16.73 -11.89
N HIS A 336 -4.09 -16.22 -11.11
CA HIS A 336 -5.48 -16.09 -11.55
C HIS A 336 -5.66 -14.85 -12.42
N THR A 337 -6.59 -14.94 -13.37
CA THR A 337 -7.08 -13.75 -14.08
C THR A 337 -7.85 -12.84 -13.12
N PRO A 338 -8.01 -11.54 -13.42
CA PRO A 338 -8.81 -10.65 -12.57
C PRO A 338 -10.24 -11.14 -12.36
N GLU A 339 -10.86 -11.74 -13.38
CA GLU A 339 -12.21 -12.31 -13.32
C GLU A 339 -12.27 -13.48 -12.32
N GLU A 340 -11.29 -14.38 -12.36
CA GLU A 340 -11.13 -15.48 -11.41
C GLU A 340 -10.89 -14.97 -9.98
N GLU A 341 -10.02 -13.98 -9.78
CA GLU A 341 -9.78 -13.39 -8.45
C GLU A 341 -11.07 -12.80 -7.85
N ILE A 342 -11.90 -12.14 -8.67
CA ILE A 342 -13.18 -11.56 -8.25
C ILE A 342 -14.24 -12.65 -8.05
N ALA A 343 -14.18 -13.76 -8.78
CA ALA A 343 -15.09 -14.87 -8.59
C ALA A 343 -14.77 -15.64 -7.30
N PHE A 344 -13.49 -15.94 -7.06
CA PHE A 344 -13.06 -16.85 -6.00
C PHE A 344 -12.88 -16.17 -4.63
N GLY A 345 -12.25 -15.00 -4.58
CA GLY A 345 -11.94 -14.31 -3.31
C GLY A 345 -13.20 -13.94 -2.53
N PRO A 346 -14.11 -13.13 -3.10
CA PRO A 346 -15.41 -12.83 -2.50
C PRO A 346 -16.26 -14.08 -2.20
N ALA A 347 -16.17 -15.13 -3.01
CA ALA A 347 -16.90 -16.38 -2.77
C ALA A 347 -16.40 -17.10 -1.50
N CYS A 348 -15.08 -17.28 -1.36
CA CYS A 348 -14.48 -17.89 -0.17
C CYS A 348 -14.71 -17.02 1.08
N TRP A 349 -14.68 -15.69 0.92
CA TRP A 349 -14.99 -14.75 2.00
C TRP A 349 -16.44 -14.88 2.49
N LEU A 350 -17.41 -15.02 1.58
CA LEU A 350 -18.79 -15.29 1.94
C LEU A 350 -18.91 -16.66 2.63
N TRP A 351 -18.28 -17.72 2.09
CA TRP A 351 -18.30 -19.04 2.72
C TRP A 351 -17.90 -18.99 4.20
N ASP A 352 -16.80 -18.31 4.50
CA ASP A 352 -16.33 -18.13 5.87
C ASP A 352 -17.31 -17.32 6.73
N TYR A 353 -17.85 -16.21 6.21
CA TYR A 353 -18.88 -15.46 6.93
C TYR A 353 -20.12 -16.30 7.23
N LEU A 354 -20.57 -17.14 6.29
CA LEU A 354 -21.74 -18.00 6.46
C LEU A 354 -21.53 -18.98 7.61
N ARG A 355 -20.47 -19.78 7.55
CA ARG A 355 -20.21 -20.85 8.52
C ARG A 355 -19.80 -20.34 9.91
N ARG A 356 -19.14 -19.17 9.99
CA ARG A 356 -18.69 -18.55 11.25
C ARG A 356 -19.79 -17.75 11.94
N SER A 357 -20.64 -17.06 11.18
CA SER A 357 -21.80 -16.33 11.75
C SER A 357 -22.94 -17.26 12.18
N LYS A 358 -22.90 -18.53 11.78
CA LYS A 358 -23.98 -19.51 11.96
C LYS A 358 -25.31 -19.12 11.29
N ALA A 359 -25.27 -18.16 10.37
CA ALA A 359 -26.41 -17.83 9.51
C ALA A 359 -26.78 -19.06 8.64
N LYS A 360 -28.04 -19.11 8.20
CA LYS A 360 -28.55 -20.20 7.34
C LYS A 360 -28.55 -19.83 5.86
N GLY A 361 -27.98 -18.70 5.51
CA GLY A 361 -27.85 -18.24 4.14
C GLY A 361 -27.87 -16.72 4.02
N TYR A 362 -28.24 -16.28 2.82
CA TYR A 362 -28.23 -14.91 2.38
C TYR A 362 -29.57 -14.49 1.78
N VAL A 363 -29.89 -13.20 1.92
CA VAL A 363 -30.93 -12.54 1.13
C VAL A 363 -30.30 -11.47 0.26
N ARG A 364 -30.58 -11.53 -1.05
CA ARG A 364 -30.26 -10.46 -1.98
C ARG A 364 -31.54 -9.75 -2.45
N PRO A 365 -31.84 -8.53 -1.95
CA PRO A 365 -32.95 -7.74 -2.45
C PRO A 365 -32.65 -7.16 -3.84
N SER A 366 -33.31 -7.73 -4.84
CA SER A 366 -33.22 -7.46 -6.28
C SER A 366 -31.98 -8.05 -6.95
N ILE A 367 -32.20 -8.82 -8.01
CA ILE A 367 -31.15 -9.24 -8.94
C ILE A 367 -31.39 -8.57 -10.29
N ARG A 368 -30.91 -7.33 -10.44
CA ARG A 368 -31.01 -6.58 -11.69
C ARG A 368 -29.63 -6.05 -12.08
N ARG A 369 -29.26 -6.10 -13.36
CA ARG A 369 -28.00 -5.48 -13.86
C ARG A 369 -26.78 -6.06 -13.15
N LEU A 370 -25.78 -5.23 -12.89
CA LEU A 370 -24.54 -5.60 -12.19
C LEU A 370 -24.75 -6.05 -10.75
N VAL A 371 -25.94 -5.87 -10.18
CA VAL A 371 -26.31 -6.50 -8.90
C VAL A 371 -26.33 -8.04 -9.03
N ALA A 372 -26.49 -8.57 -10.24
CA ALA A 372 -26.35 -10.00 -10.56
C ALA A 372 -24.98 -10.57 -10.19
N SER A 373 -23.93 -9.74 -10.13
CA SER A 373 -22.59 -10.17 -9.74
C SER A 373 -22.57 -10.77 -8.33
N VAL A 374 -23.38 -10.24 -7.40
CA VAL A 374 -23.48 -10.78 -6.03
C VAL A 374 -24.08 -12.19 -6.04
N ALA A 375 -25.14 -12.40 -6.81
CA ALA A 375 -25.76 -13.72 -6.94
C ALA A 375 -24.82 -14.72 -7.63
N ALA A 376 -24.10 -14.28 -8.67
CA ALA A 376 -23.09 -15.09 -9.34
C ALA A 376 -21.98 -15.53 -8.37
N ILE A 377 -21.44 -14.61 -7.55
CA ILE A 377 -20.42 -14.92 -6.54
C ILE A 377 -20.93 -15.96 -5.52
N VAL A 378 -22.16 -15.84 -5.04
CA VAL A 378 -22.75 -16.87 -4.14
C VAL A 378 -22.94 -18.21 -4.88
N GLY A 379 -23.26 -18.18 -6.17
CA GLY A 379 -23.27 -19.39 -7.01
C GLY A 379 -21.89 -20.03 -7.08
N VAL A 380 -20.83 -19.25 -7.36
CA VAL A 380 -19.43 -19.72 -7.37
C VAL A 380 -19.03 -20.29 -6.02
N MET A 381 -19.40 -19.65 -4.91
CA MET A 381 -19.21 -20.17 -3.55
C MET A 381 -19.81 -21.56 -3.39
N CYS A 382 -21.02 -21.80 -3.89
CA CYS A 382 -21.67 -23.10 -3.82
C CYS A 382 -20.92 -24.16 -4.65
N HIS A 383 -20.40 -23.80 -5.83
CA HIS A 383 -19.56 -24.69 -6.64
C HIS A 383 -18.27 -25.07 -5.92
N LEU A 384 -17.56 -24.09 -5.34
CA LEU A 384 -16.32 -24.35 -4.59
C LEU A 384 -16.55 -25.25 -3.37
N ALA A 385 -17.59 -24.95 -2.58
CA ALA A 385 -17.93 -25.73 -1.39
C ALA A 385 -18.33 -27.18 -1.74
N THR A 386 -19.18 -27.36 -2.74
CA THR A 386 -19.59 -28.71 -3.15
C THR A 386 -18.46 -29.50 -3.81
N ALA A 387 -17.59 -28.85 -4.57
CA ALA A 387 -16.39 -29.49 -5.13
C ALA A 387 -15.44 -29.97 -4.01
N ALA A 388 -15.18 -29.15 -2.99
CA ALA A 388 -14.34 -29.53 -1.86
C ALA A 388 -14.97 -30.67 -1.02
N ALA A 389 -16.28 -30.61 -0.76
CA ALA A 389 -16.99 -31.69 -0.08
C ALA A 389 -16.95 -33.01 -0.86
N ASN A 390 -17.15 -32.95 -2.18
CA ASN A 390 -17.06 -34.12 -3.07
C ASN A 390 -15.63 -34.68 -3.18
N ALA A 391 -14.62 -33.83 -2.99
CA ALA A 391 -13.22 -34.24 -2.89
C ALA A 391 -12.85 -34.85 -1.53
N GLY A 392 -13.79 -34.90 -0.57
CA GLY A 392 -13.61 -35.53 0.73
C GLY A 392 -13.13 -34.60 1.85
N ASP A 393 -13.27 -33.28 1.70
CA ASP A 393 -12.99 -32.36 2.82
C ASP A 393 -14.04 -32.50 3.92
N ALA A 394 -13.66 -33.12 5.03
CA ALA A 394 -14.55 -33.44 6.14
C ALA A 394 -15.15 -32.20 6.82
N GLN A 395 -14.41 -31.09 6.88
CA GLN A 395 -14.89 -29.86 7.50
C GLN A 395 -15.95 -29.20 6.62
N VAL A 396 -15.70 -29.12 5.31
CA VAL A 396 -16.68 -28.57 4.35
C VAL A 396 -17.92 -29.45 4.27
N GLN A 397 -17.78 -30.78 4.30
CA GLN A 397 -18.91 -31.72 4.39
C GLN A 397 -19.76 -31.46 5.64
N HIS A 398 -19.12 -31.28 6.80
CA HIS A 398 -19.81 -30.97 8.05
C HIS A 398 -20.56 -29.63 7.98
N ASP A 399 -19.90 -28.59 7.46
CA ASP A 399 -20.51 -27.26 7.32
C ASP A 399 -21.70 -27.26 6.35
N ILE A 400 -21.61 -28.00 5.24
CA ILE A 400 -22.72 -28.20 4.30
C ILE A 400 -23.87 -28.96 4.96
N GLN A 401 -23.57 -30.04 5.70
CA GLN A 401 -24.59 -30.82 6.41
C GLN A 401 -25.36 -29.94 7.40
N TYR A 402 -24.67 -29.03 8.10
CA TYR A 402 -25.31 -28.05 8.99
C TYR A 402 -26.25 -27.08 8.25
N LEU A 403 -26.00 -26.79 6.97
CA LEU A 403 -26.80 -25.84 6.17
C LEU A 403 -28.01 -26.48 5.48
N LEU A 404 -27.90 -27.76 5.10
CA LEU A 404 -28.90 -28.46 4.29
C LEU A 404 -29.70 -29.51 5.06
N ASP A 405 -29.23 -29.95 6.22
CA ASP A 405 -29.71 -31.14 6.94
C ASP A 405 -29.67 -32.43 6.09
N VAL A 406 -28.95 -32.41 4.97
CA VAL A 406 -28.68 -33.54 4.06
C VAL A 406 -27.22 -33.47 3.58
N GLU A 407 -26.66 -34.61 3.17
CA GLU A 407 -25.40 -34.63 2.41
C GLU A 407 -25.66 -34.01 1.03
N ALA A 408 -24.95 -32.92 0.68
CA ALA A 408 -25.20 -32.23 -0.59
C ALA A 408 -24.69 -33.02 -1.78
N LEU A 409 -25.47 -33.00 -2.86
CA LEU A 409 -25.20 -33.71 -4.10
C LEU A 409 -24.80 -32.74 -5.24
N SER A 410 -25.20 -31.46 -5.16
CA SER A 410 -24.89 -30.45 -6.19
C SER A 410 -24.84 -28.99 -5.70
N ALA A 411 -24.15 -28.13 -6.47
CA ALA A 411 -24.05 -26.69 -6.19
C ALA A 411 -25.41 -25.96 -6.22
N SER A 412 -26.33 -26.39 -7.10
CA SER A 412 -27.66 -25.78 -7.24
C SER A 412 -28.55 -26.05 -6.02
N GLU A 413 -28.48 -27.25 -5.45
CA GLU A 413 -29.22 -27.60 -4.22
C GLU A 413 -28.70 -26.80 -3.02
N LEU A 414 -27.38 -26.66 -2.90
CA LEU A 414 -26.78 -25.80 -1.89
C LEU A 414 -27.24 -24.35 -2.07
N ALA A 415 -27.17 -23.82 -3.30
CA ALA A 415 -27.64 -22.47 -3.63
C ALA A 415 -29.13 -22.27 -3.30
N ASN A 416 -29.98 -23.27 -3.52
CA ASN A 416 -31.39 -23.19 -3.15
C ASN A 416 -31.58 -23.00 -1.64
N SER A 417 -30.73 -23.63 -0.84
CA SER A 417 -30.78 -23.53 0.61
C SER A 417 -30.23 -22.21 1.13
N VAL A 418 -29.09 -21.78 0.61
CA VAL A 418 -28.32 -20.67 1.18
C VAL A 418 -28.54 -19.34 0.47
N LEU A 419 -29.09 -19.30 -0.75
CA LEU A 419 -29.30 -18.06 -1.48
C LEU A 419 -30.79 -17.81 -1.72
N HIS A 420 -31.30 -16.74 -1.11
CA HIS A 420 -32.66 -16.25 -1.30
C HIS A 420 -32.60 -14.94 -2.07
N THR A 421 -33.32 -14.88 -3.18
CA THR A 421 -33.30 -13.73 -4.07
C THR A 421 -34.70 -13.18 -4.23
N THR A 422 -34.83 -11.86 -4.35
CA THR A 422 -36.17 -11.25 -4.46
C THR A 422 -36.17 -10.14 -5.49
N TYR A 423 -36.93 -10.27 -6.57
CA TYR A 423 -37.18 -9.13 -7.46
C TYR A 423 -38.21 -8.18 -6.84
N MET A 424 -37.81 -6.93 -6.58
CA MET A 424 -38.67 -5.89 -5.99
C MET A 424 -38.98 -4.79 -7.03
N GLY A 425 -40.03 -5.01 -7.81
CA GLY A 425 -40.47 -4.10 -8.87
C GLY A 425 -41.46 -3.03 -8.44
N THR A 426 -41.63 -2.08 -9.35
CA THR A 426 -42.61 -1.01 -9.32
C THR A 426 -43.55 -1.16 -10.53
N GLU A 427 -44.63 -0.39 -10.60
CA GLU A 427 -45.47 -0.29 -11.81
C GLU A 427 -44.66 0.16 -13.05
N ASN A 428 -43.55 0.86 -12.83
CA ASN A 428 -42.64 1.33 -13.87
C ASN A 428 -41.57 0.29 -14.28
N SER A 429 -41.50 -0.86 -13.61
CA SER A 429 -40.46 -1.86 -13.89
C SER A 429 -40.75 -2.69 -15.14
N SER A 430 -39.75 -2.94 -15.97
CA SER A 430 -39.94 -3.68 -17.22
C SER A 430 -40.13 -5.20 -17.01
N THR A 431 -41.01 -5.80 -17.83
CA THR A 431 -41.24 -7.26 -17.87
C THR A 431 -39.97 -8.03 -18.23
N ALA A 432 -39.14 -7.47 -19.11
CA ALA A 432 -37.85 -8.06 -19.51
C ALA A 432 -36.88 -8.19 -18.32
N THR A 433 -36.80 -7.17 -17.45
CA THR A 433 -35.92 -7.22 -16.27
C THR A 433 -36.40 -8.23 -15.24
N LYS A 434 -37.72 -8.37 -15.05
CA LYS A 434 -38.31 -9.43 -14.21
C LYS A 434 -38.00 -10.83 -14.74
N ALA A 435 -38.15 -11.04 -16.05
CA ALA A 435 -37.88 -12.32 -16.70
C ALA A 435 -36.42 -12.74 -16.56
N ARG A 436 -35.46 -11.82 -16.79
CA ARG A 436 -34.03 -12.09 -16.59
C ARG A 436 -33.71 -12.45 -15.14
N ALA A 437 -34.26 -11.73 -14.16
CA ALA A 437 -34.04 -12.04 -12.75
C ALA A 437 -34.54 -13.45 -12.39
N THR A 438 -35.70 -13.85 -12.92
CA THR A 438 -36.26 -15.18 -12.69
C THR A 438 -35.43 -16.28 -13.35
N ARG A 439 -34.98 -16.09 -14.60
CA ARG A 439 -34.11 -17.05 -15.30
C ARG A 439 -32.78 -17.24 -14.60
N LEU A 440 -32.10 -16.15 -14.26
CA LEU A 440 -30.82 -16.20 -13.55
C LEU A 440 -30.95 -16.91 -12.20
N ALA A 441 -32.03 -16.63 -11.46
CA ALA A 441 -32.27 -17.28 -10.19
C ALA A 441 -32.44 -18.80 -10.34
N ALA A 442 -33.07 -19.27 -11.43
CA ALA A 442 -33.19 -20.67 -11.76
C ALA A 442 -31.87 -21.29 -12.24
N GLU A 443 -31.07 -20.58 -13.05
CA GLU A 443 -29.73 -21.01 -13.50
C GLU A 443 -28.79 -21.27 -12.30
N ILE A 444 -28.80 -20.37 -11.30
CA ILE A 444 -28.01 -20.53 -10.07
C ILE A 444 -28.61 -21.58 -9.14
N GLY A 445 -29.94 -21.74 -9.13
CA GLY A 445 -30.68 -22.60 -8.20
C GLY A 445 -31.23 -21.90 -6.96
N SER A 446 -31.13 -20.57 -6.86
CA SER A 446 -31.57 -19.80 -5.69
C SER A 446 -33.08 -19.88 -5.42
N TYR A 447 -33.50 -19.73 -4.17
CA TYR A 447 -34.91 -19.55 -3.83
C TYR A 447 -35.37 -18.13 -4.20
N HIS A 448 -36.23 -18.03 -5.22
CA HIS A 448 -36.59 -16.75 -5.83
C HIS A 448 -38.02 -16.29 -5.49
N LEU A 449 -38.16 -15.02 -5.12
CA LEU A 449 -39.44 -14.35 -4.94
C LEU A 449 -39.59 -13.17 -5.88
N ASN A 450 -40.84 -12.88 -6.24
CA ASN A 450 -41.21 -11.71 -7.04
C ASN A 450 -42.22 -10.88 -6.25
N MET A 451 -41.98 -9.57 -6.13
CA MET A 451 -42.91 -8.65 -5.49
C MET A 451 -42.96 -7.29 -6.18
N VAL A 452 -44.07 -6.58 -5.93
CA VAL A 452 -44.34 -5.21 -6.38
C VAL A 452 -44.42 -4.33 -5.12
N ILE A 453 -43.69 -3.23 -5.07
CA ILE A 453 -43.54 -2.40 -3.86
C ILE A 453 -44.53 -1.23 -3.79
N ASP A 454 -45.32 -1.00 -4.83
CA ASP A 454 -46.17 0.20 -4.99
C ASP A 454 -47.19 0.34 -3.87
N THR A 455 -47.72 -0.76 -3.32
CA THR A 455 -48.60 -0.73 -2.15
C THR A 455 -47.89 -0.14 -0.92
N MET A 456 -46.63 -0.51 -0.68
CA MET A 456 -45.84 0.02 0.44
C MET A 456 -45.50 1.50 0.22
N VAL A 457 -45.13 1.86 -1.00
CA VAL A 457 -44.78 3.23 -1.37
C VAL A 457 -46.00 4.15 -1.24
N SER A 458 -47.13 3.74 -1.83
CA SER A 458 -48.39 4.48 -1.78
C SER A 458 -48.89 4.68 -0.35
N ALA A 459 -48.77 3.67 0.52
CA ALA A 459 -49.15 3.81 1.93
C ALA A 459 -48.34 4.90 2.65
N VAL A 460 -47.02 4.93 2.42
CA VAL A 460 -46.13 5.93 3.04
C VAL A 460 -46.40 7.33 2.47
N VAL A 461 -46.51 7.46 1.15
CA VAL A 461 -46.79 8.75 0.49
C VAL A 461 -48.16 9.28 0.93
N SER A 462 -49.19 8.43 0.99
CA SER A 462 -50.53 8.82 1.47
C SER A 462 -50.50 9.29 2.92
N THR A 463 -49.73 8.61 3.78
CA THR A 463 -49.55 9.01 5.19
C THR A 463 -48.88 10.37 5.30
N PHE A 464 -47.83 10.62 4.50
CA PHE A 464 -47.19 11.94 4.43
C PHE A 464 -48.18 13.00 3.97
N SER A 465 -48.93 12.75 2.91
CA SER A 465 -49.91 13.69 2.38
C SER A 465 -51.05 14.00 3.34
N LEU A 466 -51.49 13.02 4.12
CA LEU A 466 -52.47 13.23 5.19
C LEU A 466 -51.90 14.11 6.31
N LEU A 467 -50.62 13.93 6.65
CA LEU A 467 -49.96 14.68 7.72
C LEU A 467 -49.70 16.14 7.34
N VAL A 468 -49.21 16.40 6.12
CA VAL A 468 -48.73 17.74 5.72
C VAL A 468 -49.69 18.48 4.77
N GLY A 469 -50.72 17.82 4.23
CA GLY A 469 -51.67 18.40 3.28
C GLY A 469 -51.13 18.61 1.86
N MET A 470 -49.93 18.10 1.54
CA MET A 470 -49.30 18.20 0.23
C MET A 470 -48.92 16.81 -0.31
N THR A 471 -49.03 16.62 -1.63
CA THR A 471 -48.65 15.36 -2.29
C THR A 471 -47.44 15.58 -3.18
N PRO A 472 -46.29 14.93 -2.89
CA PRO A 472 -45.10 15.06 -3.73
C PRO A 472 -45.36 14.43 -5.11
N LYS A 473 -44.78 15.03 -6.15
CA LYS A 473 -44.91 14.55 -7.54
C LYS A 473 -43.55 14.19 -8.13
N PHE A 474 -43.52 13.22 -9.04
CA PHE A 474 -42.34 12.98 -9.87
C PHE A 474 -42.10 14.16 -10.81
N GLY A 475 -40.86 14.36 -11.24
CA GLY A 475 -40.48 15.45 -12.16
C GLY A 475 -41.26 15.41 -13.47
N VAL A 476 -41.50 14.21 -14.02
CA VAL A 476 -42.34 13.99 -15.22
C VAL A 476 -43.81 14.43 -15.04
N HIS A 477 -44.26 14.60 -13.79
CA HIS A 477 -45.59 15.08 -13.43
C HIS A 477 -45.56 16.51 -12.87
N GLY A 478 -44.48 17.26 -13.12
CA GLY A 478 -44.31 18.66 -12.71
C GLY A 478 -43.86 18.86 -11.27
N GLY A 479 -43.33 17.84 -10.59
CA GLY A 479 -42.76 17.96 -9.25
C GLY A 479 -41.40 18.65 -9.23
N THR A 480 -41.04 19.27 -8.10
CA THR A 480 -39.71 19.88 -7.92
C THR A 480 -38.60 18.81 -7.84
N PRO A 481 -37.31 19.17 -8.06
CA PRO A 481 -36.19 18.23 -7.90
C PRO A 481 -36.14 17.56 -6.52
N SER A 482 -36.55 18.28 -5.48
CA SER A 482 -36.62 17.75 -4.11
C SER A 482 -37.72 16.70 -3.94
N GLU A 483 -38.90 16.92 -4.54
CA GLU A 483 -40.00 15.95 -4.51
C GLU A 483 -39.64 14.68 -5.28
N ASP A 484 -39.09 14.85 -6.49
CA ASP A 484 -38.69 13.74 -7.34
C ASP A 484 -37.62 12.87 -6.65
N LEU A 485 -36.60 13.50 -6.06
CA LEU A 485 -35.57 12.80 -5.30
C LEU A 485 -36.14 12.12 -4.04
N ALA A 486 -37.08 12.77 -3.33
CA ALA A 486 -37.72 12.17 -2.16
C ALA A 486 -38.52 10.90 -2.52
N LEU A 487 -39.26 10.92 -3.63
CA LEU A 487 -40.02 9.78 -4.14
C LEU A 487 -39.13 8.63 -4.60
N GLN A 488 -37.98 8.91 -5.22
CA GLN A 488 -36.99 7.88 -5.53
C GLN A 488 -36.37 7.28 -4.26
N ASN A 489 -35.99 8.14 -3.31
CA ASN A 489 -35.37 7.73 -2.06
C ASN A 489 -36.30 6.84 -1.20
N ILE A 490 -37.60 7.17 -1.12
CA ILE A 490 -38.52 6.36 -0.30
C ILE A 490 -38.71 4.96 -0.89
N GLN A 491 -38.77 4.82 -2.21
CA GLN A 491 -38.78 3.51 -2.87
C GLN A 491 -37.51 2.72 -2.54
N ALA A 492 -36.34 3.37 -2.58
CA ALA A 492 -35.07 2.72 -2.28
C ALA A 492 -34.98 2.24 -0.82
N ARG A 493 -35.42 3.05 0.15
CA ARG A 493 -35.44 2.69 1.58
C ARG A 493 -36.45 1.59 1.92
N LEU A 494 -37.62 1.60 1.30
CA LEU A 494 -38.64 0.57 1.55
C LEU A 494 -38.19 -0.82 1.06
N ARG A 495 -37.40 -0.90 -0.01
CA ARG A 495 -36.76 -2.16 -0.43
C ARG A 495 -35.81 -2.69 0.64
N MET A 496 -35.03 -1.82 1.30
CA MET A 496 -34.16 -2.21 2.41
C MET A 496 -34.98 -2.75 3.59
N VAL A 497 -36.03 -2.04 4.00
CA VAL A 497 -36.92 -2.49 5.09
C VAL A 497 -37.47 -3.89 4.79
N MET A 498 -37.96 -4.10 3.57
CA MET A 498 -38.47 -5.42 3.15
C MET A 498 -37.38 -6.49 3.11
N ALA A 499 -36.15 -6.14 2.69
CA ALA A 499 -35.04 -7.08 2.64
C ALA A 499 -34.70 -7.66 4.02
N TYR A 500 -34.65 -6.83 5.06
CA TYR A 500 -34.38 -7.29 6.42
C TYR A 500 -35.55 -8.10 7.01
N LEU A 501 -36.79 -7.72 6.70
CA LEU A 501 -37.96 -8.51 7.09
C LEU A 501 -37.90 -9.92 6.48
N LEU A 502 -37.56 -10.01 5.19
CA LEU A 502 -37.35 -11.27 4.50
C LEU A 502 -36.17 -12.05 5.10
N ALA A 503 -35.06 -11.40 5.40
CA ALA A 503 -33.89 -12.06 5.98
C ALA A 503 -34.17 -12.70 7.34
N GLN A 504 -35.05 -12.09 8.14
CA GLN A 504 -35.48 -12.63 9.43
C GLN A 504 -36.54 -13.73 9.30
N LEU A 505 -37.47 -13.62 8.34
CA LEU A 505 -38.66 -14.48 8.28
C LEU A 505 -38.63 -15.55 7.20
N LEU A 506 -37.78 -15.47 6.18
CA LEU A 506 -37.73 -16.51 5.14
C LEU A 506 -37.33 -17.90 5.65
N PRO A 507 -36.40 -18.06 6.62
CA PRO A 507 -36.20 -19.35 7.25
C PRO A 507 -37.50 -19.89 7.84
N TRP A 508 -38.24 -19.06 8.60
CA TRP A 508 -39.54 -19.44 9.17
C TRP A 508 -40.58 -19.83 8.10
N VAL A 509 -40.70 -19.05 7.02
CA VAL A 509 -41.59 -19.37 5.87
C VAL A 509 -41.24 -20.73 5.27
N ARG A 510 -39.97 -21.10 5.28
CA ARG A 510 -39.46 -22.39 4.76
C ARG A 510 -39.40 -23.48 5.83
N SER A 511 -40.06 -23.30 6.98
CA SER A 511 -40.04 -24.25 8.11
C SER A 511 -38.63 -24.59 8.60
N ARG A 512 -37.74 -23.60 8.59
CA ARG A 512 -36.36 -23.66 9.07
C ARG A 512 -36.15 -22.64 10.20
N SER A 513 -35.24 -22.93 11.11
CA SER A 513 -34.81 -21.98 12.14
C SER A 513 -33.61 -21.16 11.67
N GLY A 514 -33.31 -20.05 12.36
CA GLY A 514 -32.14 -19.22 12.10
C GLY A 514 -32.48 -17.93 11.34
N PHE A 515 -31.44 -17.29 10.82
CA PHE A 515 -31.54 -16.00 10.12
C PHE A 515 -30.67 -16.02 8.85
N LEU A 516 -30.94 -15.07 7.96
CA LEU A 516 -30.17 -14.85 6.75
C LEU A 516 -29.40 -13.52 6.85
N LEU A 517 -28.25 -13.44 6.20
CA LEU A 517 -27.49 -12.19 6.06
C LEU A 517 -27.95 -11.43 4.81
N VAL A 518 -28.25 -10.14 4.94
CA VAL A 518 -28.58 -9.28 3.80
C VAL A 518 -27.29 -8.94 3.05
N LEU A 519 -27.27 -9.18 1.75
CA LEU A 519 -26.15 -8.81 0.87
C LEU A 519 -26.42 -7.49 0.16
N GLY A 520 -25.50 -6.54 0.30
CA GLY A 520 -25.46 -5.27 -0.40
C GLY A 520 -24.89 -5.41 -1.80
N SER A 521 -24.98 -4.34 -2.61
CA SER A 521 -24.52 -4.37 -4.00
C SER A 521 -24.01 -3.03 -4.53
N ALA A 522 -23.62 -2.11 -3.65
CA ALA A 522 -22.92 -0.91 -4.09
C ALA A 522 -21.53 -1.33 -4.59
N ASN A 523 -21.07 -0.79 -5.72
CA ASN A 523 -19.70 -0.99 -6.20
C ASN A 523 -18.76 0.14 -5.74
N VAL A 524 -17.46 -0.04 -5.97
CA VAL A 524 -16.44 0.89 -5.48
C VAL A 524 -16.57 2.29 -6.08
N ASP A 525 -17.02 2.40 -7.33
CA ASP A 525 -17.11 3.66 -8.06
C ASP A 525 -18.33 4.47 -7.61
N GLU A 526 -19.47 3.80 -7.40
CA GLU A 526 -20.67 4.39 -6.78
C GLU A 526 -20.39 4.84 -5.34
N ALA A 527 -19.66 4.03 -4.57
CA ALA A 527 -19.23 4.37 -3.23
C ALA A 527 -18.33 5.61 -3.24
N LEU A 528 -17.34 5.66 -4.14
CA LEU A 528 -16.41 6.77 -4.27
C LEU A 528 -17.13 8.08 -4.60
N ARG A 529 -18.11 8.02 -5.50
CA ARG A 529 -18.93 9.17 -5.90
C ARG A 529 -20.01 9.53 -4.86
N GLY A 530 -20.37 8.57 -4.01
CA GLY A 530 -21.53 8.64 -3.12
C GLY A 530 -22.87 8.59 -3.87
N TYR A 531 -22.90 7.93 -5.02
CA TYR A 531 -24.08 7.75 -5.86
C TYR A 531 -24.96 6.59 -5.36
N MET A 532 -25.60 6.82 -4.22
CA MET A 532 -26.52 5.88 -3.57
C MET A 532 -27.49 6.65 -2.65
N THR A 533 -28.63 6.05 -2.33
CA THR A 533 -29.51 6.59 -1.29
C THR A 533 -29.01 6.12 0.07
N LYS A 534 -28.77 7.06 1.00
CA LYS A 534 -28.37 6.69 2.36
C LYS A 534 -29.50 5.85 3.01
N TYR A 535 -29.15 4.66 3.48
CA TYR A 535 -30.05 3.64 4.05
C TYR A 535 -31.03 2.98 3.05
N ASP A 536 -30.62 2.84 1.79
CA ASP A 536 -31.26 1.89 0.85
C ASP A 536 -30.58 0.51 0.90
N CYS A 537 -30.75 -0.31 -0.14
CA CYS A 537 -30.09 -1.62 -0.25
C CYS A 537 -28.55 -1.57 -0.40
N SER A 538 -27.93 -0.38 -0.42
CA SER A 538 -26.49 -0.20 -0.17
C SER A 538 -26.11 -0.41 1.30
N SER A 539 -27.10 -0.31 2.21
CA SER A 539 -26.99 -0.63 3.64
C SER A 539 -27.56 -2.03 3.91
N ALA A 540 -26.68 -3.01 3.87
CA ALA A 540 -26.86 -4.42 4.17
C ALA A 540 -25.88 -4.89 5.26
N ASP A 541 -25.86 -6.19 5.58
CA ASP A 541 -24.93 -6.77 6.55
C ASP A 541 -23.52 -6.88 5.96
N LEU A 542 -23.42 -7.39 4.72
CA LEU A 542 -22.16 -7.60 4.00
C LEU A 542 -22.28 -7.17 2.54
N ASN A 543 -21.17 -6.72 1.93
CA ASN A 543 -21.14 -6.39 0.50
C ASN A 543 -19.90 -7.01 -0.20
N PRO A 544 -20.06 -8.13 -0.94
CA PRO A 544 -18.93 -8.83 -1.55
C PRO A 544 -18.32 -8.09 -2.76
N ILE A 545 -19.01 -7.08 -3.31
CA ILE A 545 -18.55 -6.32 -4.48
C ILE A 545 -18.22 -4.86 -4.17
N GLY A 546 -18.26 -4.47 -2.89
CA GLY A 546 -18.12 -3.06 -2.48
C GLY A 546 -16.79 -2.42 -2.82
N ALA A 547 -15.74 -3.22 -3.05
CA ALA A 547 -14.44 -2.75 -3.50
C ALA A 547 -14.08 -3.22 -4.91
N VAL A 548 -15.04 -3.57 -5.78
CA VAL A 548 -14.80 -3.97 -7.16
C VAL A 548 -15.32 -2.90 -8.13
N SER A 549 -14.54 -2.60 -9.19
CA SER A 549 -14.91 -1.63 -10.21
C SER A 549 -16.10 -2.07 -11.06
N LYS A 550 -16.91 -1.13 -11.54
CA LYS A 550 -18.04 -1.42 -12.46
C LYS A 550 -17.57 -2.13 -13.73
N THR A 551 -16.38 -1.78 -14.22
CA THR A 551 -15.77 -2.38 -15.42
C THR A 551 -15.37 -3.83 -15.17
N ASP A 552 -14.76 -4.14 -14.04
CA ASP A 552 -14.41 -5.53 -13.70
C ASP A 552 -15.63 -6.38 -13.33
N LEU A 553 -16.68 -5.79 -12.76
CA LEU A 553 -17.94 -6.50 -12.55
C LEU A 553 -18.59 -6.95 -13.86
N LYS A 554 -18.51 -6.15 -14.93
CA LYS A 554 -18.98 -6.58 -16.26
C LYS A 554 -18.18 -7.79 -16.76
N ARG A 555 -16.86 -7.77 -16.59
CA ARG A 555 -15.97 -8.87 -16.98
C ARG A 555 -16.25 -10.15 -16.20
N LEU A 556 -16.45 -10.04 -14.88
CA LEU A 556 -16.89 -11.14 -14.02
C LEU A 556 -18.19 -11.77 -14.53
N LEU A 557 -19.19 -10.97 -14.90
CA LEU A 557 -20.47 -11.50 -15.38
C LEU A 557 -20.32 -12.28 -16.68
N VAL A 558 -19.49 -11.82 -17.61
CA VAL A 558 -19.21 -12.53 -18.87
C VAL A 558 -18.46 -13.84 -18.58
N TYR A 559 -17.46 -13.80 -17.69
CA TYR A 559 -16.74 -14.99 -17.24
C TYR A 559 -17.68 -16.00 -16.59
N ALA A 560 -18.51 -15.58 -15.64
CA ALA A 560 -19.44 -16.46 -14.94
C ALA A 560 -20.55 -17.02 -15.86
N ALA A 561 -20.94 -16.27 -16.89
CA ALA A 561 -21.88 -16.77 -17.91
C ALA A 561 -21.33 -17.99 -18.64
N ALA A 562 -20.03 -17.96 -18.98
CA ALA A 562 -19.37 -19.03 -19.73
C ALA A 562 -18.95 -20.19 -18.81
N GLU A 563 -18.25 -19.89 -17.72
CA GLU A 563 -17.60 -20.91 -16.87
C GLU A 563 -18.61 -21.69 -16.02
N TYR A 564 -19.64 -21.02 -15.49
CA TYR A 564 -20.62 -21.63 -14.58
C TYR A 564 -21.99 -21.87 -15.23
N ALA A 565 -22.08 -21.73 -16.57
CA ALA A 565 -23.31 -21.92 -17.34
C ALA A 565 -24.47 -21.03 -16.86
N TYR A 566 -24.20 -19.75 -16.60
CA TYR A 566 -25.20 -18.73 -16.26
C TYR A 566 -25.45 -17.76 -17.43
N PRO A 567 -25.96 -18.21 -18.60
CA PRO A 567 -26.01 -17.42 -19.83
C PRO A 567 -26.82 -16.12 -19.69
N THR A 568 -27.80 -16.06 -18.78
CA THR A 568 -28.56 -14.83 -18.53
C THR A 568 -27.66 -13.67 -18.06
N LEU A 569 -26.49 -13.93 -17.46
CA LEU A 569 -25.55 -12.88 -17.07
C LEU A 569 -25.00 -12.10 -18.28
N ALA A 570 -24.75 -12.75 -19.42
CA ALA A 570 -24.31 -12.09 -20.64
C ALA A 570 -25.41 -11.17 -21.21
N GLU A 571 -26.67 -11.61 -21.17
CA GLU A 571 -27.82 -10.78 -21.54
C GLU A 571 -27.96 -9.54 -20.64
N ILE A 572 -27.68 -9.70 -19.35
CA ILE A 572 -27.72 -8.61 -18.37
C ILE A 572 -26.64 -7.56 -18.66
N VAL A 573 -25.44 -7.98 -19.05
CA VAL A 573 -24.34 -7.06 -19.43
C VAL A 573 -24.68 -6.30 -20.73
N ALA A 574 -25.33 -6.96 -21.68
CA ALA A 574 -25.72 -6.35 -22.96
C ALA A 574 -26.90 -5.37 -22.85
N ALA A 575 -27.68 -5.44 -21.77
CA ALA A 575 -28.84 -4.57 -21.57
C ALA A 575 -28.44 -3.13 -21.19
N PRO A 576 -29.19 -2.10 -21.64
CA PRO A 576 -28.86 -0.70 -21.37
C PRO A 576 -28.97 -0.34 -19.86
N PRO A 577 -28.05 0.48 -19.31
CA PRO A 577 -28.01 0.85 -17.89
C PRO A 577 -28.93 2.04 -17.55
N THR A 578 -30.23 1.80 -17.47
CA THR A 578 -31.33 2.71 -17.04
C THR A 578 -31.98 2.53 -15.62
N ALA A 579 -31.91 3.48 -14.69
CA ALA A 579 -32.61 3.32 -13.39
C ALA A 579 -34.15 3.39 -13.54
N GLU A 580 -34.86 2.25 -13.48
CA GLU A 580 -36.34 2.15 -13.62
C GLU A 580 -37.11 2.68 -12.38
N LEU A 581 -36.75 3.87 -11.87
CA LEU A 581 -37.35 4.50 -10.68
C LEU A 581 -38.33 5.64 -10.99
N ARG A 582 -38.36 6.12 -12.24
CA ARG A 582 -39.29 7.15 -12.74
C ARG A 582 -40.28 6.53 -13.74
N PRO A 583 -41.49 7.08 -13.87
CA PRO A 583 -42.39 6.75 -14.98
C PRO A 583 -41.72 7.15 -16.31
N THR A 584 -41.70 6.26 -17.29
CA THR A 584 -41.34 6.62 -18.67
C THR A 584 -42.45 7.49 -19.25
N SER A 585 -42.11 8.69 -19.71
CA SER A 585 -43.00 9.48 -20.55
C SER A 585 -43.44 8.62 -21.75
N GLY A 586 -44.72 8.69 -22.14
CA GLY A 586 -45.31 7.87 -23.21
C GLY A 586 -44.66 8.05 -24.59
N ASP A 587 -43.78 9.04 -24.74
CA ASP A 587 -42.88 9.23 -25.87
C ASP A 587 -41.48 8.84 -25.40
N GLY A 588 -40.87 7.83 -26.04
CA GLY A 588 -39.65 7.14 -25.61
C GLY A 588 -38.34 7.94 -25.48
N GLU A 589 -38.39 9.22 -25.11
CA GLU A 589 -37.23 10.05 -24.80
C GLU A 589 -37.04 10.19 -23.28
N HIS A 590 -35.82 9.89 -22.83
CA HIS A 590 -35.30 9.98 -21.46
C HIS A 590 -35.52 8.76 -20.55
N THR A 591 -34.95 7.62 -20.96
CA THR A 591 -34.53 6.64 -19.95
C THR A 591 -33.18 7.06 -19.37
N GLN A 592 -33.15 7.55 -18.13
CA GLN A 592 -31.96 8.12 -17.51
C GLN A 592 -30.84 7.08 -17.34
N VAL A 593 -29.66 7.37 -17.89
CA VAL A 593 -28.45 6.55 -17.71
C VAL A 593 -27.66 7.04 -16.50
N ASP A 594 -27.15 6.10 -15.68
CA ASP A 594 -26.42 6.42 -14.43
C ASP A 594 -25.28 7.44 -14.66
N GLU A 595 -24.53 7.28 -15.76
CA GLU A 595 -23.38 8.14 -16.11
C GLU A 595 -23.79 9.57 -16.49
N GLU A 596 -24.94 9.73 -17.14
CA GLU A 596 -25.50 11.05 -17.48
C GLU A 596 -25.91 11.81 -16.21
N ASP A 597 -26.53 11.11 -15.25
CA ASP A 597 -26.95 11.69 -13.97
C ASP A 597 -25.74 12.06 -13.08
N MET A 598 -24.72 11.21 -13.05
CA MET A 598 -23.47 11.53 -12.35
C MET A 598 -22.67 12.64 -13.05
N GLY A 599 -22.90 12.85 -14.35
CA GLY A 599 -22.17 13.79 -15.20
C GLY A 599 -20.70 13.38 -15.43
N MET A 600 -20.43 12.07 -15.38
CA MET A 600 -19.12 11.42 -15.56
C MET A 600 -19.30 9.93 -15.83
N THR A 601 -18.39 9.34 -16.61
CA THR A 601 -18.42 7.89 -16.89
C THR A 601 -17.78 7.08 -15.76
N TYR A 602 -18.04 5.77 -15.72
CA TYR A 602 -17.39 4.87 -14.77
C TYR A 602 -15.88 4.74 -15.00
N ASP A 603 -15.43 4.85 -16.25
CA ASP A 603 -14.01 4.86 -16.58
C ASP A 603 -13.31 6.13 -16.04
N GLU A 604 -13.97 7.30 -16.15
CA GLU A 604 -13.49 8.54 -15.53
C GLU A 604 -13.44 8.42 -14.00
N LEU A 605 -14.48 7.83 -13.38
CA LEU A 605 -14.52 7.57 -11.93
C LEU A 605 -13.39 6.66 -11.46
N SER A 606 -13.10 5.60 -12.20
CA SER A 606 -11.96 4.71 -11.93
C SER A 606 -10.64 5.48 -11.98
N TRP A 607 -10.43 6.34 -12.97
CA TRP A 607 -9.26 7.23 -13.03
C TRP A 607 -9.17 8.15 -11.82
N PHE A 608 -10.27 8.83 -11.46
CA PHE A 608 -10.29 9.70 -10.28
C PHE A 608 -9.99 8.94 -8.99
N GLY A 609 -10.54 7.73 -8.82
CA GLY A 609 -10.29 6.87 -7.67
C GLY A 609 -8.82 6.51 -7.54
N ARG A 610 -8.22 6.00 -8.62
CA ARG A 610 -6.79 5.63 -8.68
C ARG A 610 -5.88 6.84 -8.43
N LEU A 611 -6.11 7.94 -9.14
CA LEU A 611 -5.32 9.16 -8.97
C LEU A 611 -5.42 9.68 -7.53
N ARG A 612 -6.63 9.72 -6.96
CA ARG A 612 -6.83 10.19 -5.59
C ARG A 612 -6.16 9.28 -4.57
N LYS A 613 -6.36 7.96 -4.63
CA LYS A 613 -5.98 7.04 -3.56
C LYS A 613 -4.63 6.36 -3.77
N ILE A 614 -4.27 5.99 -4.99
CA ILE A 614 -2.97 5.35 -5.28
C ILE A 614 -1.91 6.45 -5.43
N ASP A 615 -2.15 7.39 -6.35
CA ASP A 615 -1.19 8.44 -6.69
C ASP A 615 -1.21 9.64 -5.73
N ARG A 616 -2.10 9.61 -4.73
CA ARG A 616 -2.25 10.65 -3.69
C ARG A 616 -2.52 12.05 -4.28
N CYS A 617 -3.23 12.13 -5.39
CA CYS A 617 -3.53 13.39 -6.07
C CYS A 617 -4.62 14.18 -5.33
N GLY A 618 -4.29 15.40 -4.87
CA GLY A 618 -5.30 16.44 -4.61
C GLY A 618 -5.84 17.05 -5.92
N PRO A 619 -6.80 17.99 -5.86
CA PRO A 619 -7.47 18.55 -7.04
C PRO A 619 -6.52 19.10 -8.11
N LEU A 620 -5.57 19.96 -7.71
CA LEU A 620 -4.64 20.60 -8.65
C LEU A 620 -3.72 19.59 -9.34
N TRP A 621 -3.20 18.63 -8.59
CA TRP A 621 -2.25 17.66 -9.14
C TRP A 621 -2.97 16.62 -10.01
N MET A 622 -4.21 16.26 -9.65
CA MET A 622 -5.09 15.44 -10.48
C MET A 622 -5.37 16.13 -11.83
N PHE A 623 -5.72 17.42 -11.82
CA PHE A 623 -5.90 18.21 -13.03
C PHE A 623 -4.66 18.19 -13.93
N ARG A 624 -3.46 18.46 -13.37
CA ARG A 624 -2.21 18.44 -14.13
C ARG A 624 -1.90 17.08 -14.74
N LYS A 625 -2.10 15.99 -13.98
CA LYS A 625 -1.91 14.63 -14.49
C LYS A 625 -2.88 14.31 -15.62
N LEU A 626 -4.15 14.62 -15.43
CA LEU A 626 -5.18 14.37 -16.43
C LEU A 626 -4.97 15.22 -17.68
N GLY A 627 -4.40 16.42 -17.58
CA GLY A 627 -3.99 17.20 -18.76
C GLY A 627 -3.03 16.47 -19.69
N GLY A 628 -2.15 15.62 -19.15
CA GLY A 628 -1.27 14.76 -19.95
C GLY A 628 -1.95 13.47 -20.46
N ILE A 629 -2.93 12.94 -19.74
CA ILE A 629 -3.59 11.66 -20.05
C ILE A 629 -4.78 11.84 -21.00
N TRP A 630 -5.60 12.87 -20.75
CA TRP A 630 -6.80 13.20 -21.51
C TRP A 630 -6.52 14.33 -22.50
N SER A 631 -5.53 14.14 -23.37
CA SER A 631 -5.15 15.11 -24.42
C SER A 631 -6.28 15.41 -25.42
N HIS A 632 -7.33 14.59 -25.44
CA HIS A 632 -8.54 14.78 -26.23
C HIS A 632 -9.53 15.79 -25.60
N LEU A 633 -9.32 16.22 -24.35
CA LEU A 633 -10.14 17.22 -23.66
C LEU A 633 -9.34 18.51 -23.46
N SER A 634 -10.04 19.64 -23.50
CA SER A 634 -9.44 20.94 -23.18
C SER A 634 -9.12 21.05 -21.68
N PRO A 635 -8.15 21.89 -21.28
CA PRO A 635 -7.86 22.15 -19.87
C PRO A 635 -9.10 22.60 -19.07
N VAL A 636 -9.99 23.38 -19.67
CA VAL A 636 -11.23 23.85 -19.03
C VAL A 636 -12.18 22.68 -18.74
N GLU A 637 -12.33 21.74 -19.67
CA GLU A 637 -13.17 20.54 -19.47
C GLU A 637 -12.62 19.62 -18.37
N ILE A 638 -11.30 19.42 -18.36
CA ILE A 638 -10.62 18.60 -17.33
C ILE A 638 -10.79 19.26 -15.96
N ALA A 639 -10.57 20.58 -15.87
CA ALA A 639 -10.77 21.34 -14.65
C ALA A 639 -12.21 21.20 -14.13
N ALA A 640 -13.21 21.34 -15.01
CA ALA A 640 -14.61 21.17 -14.65
C ALA A 640 -14.93 19.76 -14.12
N LYS A 641 -14.40 18.71 -14.77
CA LYS A 641 -14.58 17.32 -14.34
C LYS A 641 -13.92 17.05 -12.98
N VAL A 642 -12.69 17.52 -12.76
CA VAL A 642 -11.97 17.39 -11.47
C VAL A 642 -12.70 18.12 -10.35
N LYS A 643 -13.13 19.37 -10.58
CA LYS A 643 -13.92 20.16 -9.61
C LYS A 643 -15.21 19.43 -9.25
N ARG A 644 -15.94 18.92 -10.25
CA ARG A 644 -17.17 18.15 -10.05
C ARG A 644 -16.92 16.89 -9.23
N PHE A 645 -15.86 16.12 -9.52
CA PHE A 645 -15.50 14.93 -8.75
C PHE A 645 -15.25 15.27 -7.28
N PHE A 646 -14.38 16.24 -6.98
CA PHE A 646 -14.04 16.59 -5.59
C PHE A 646 -15.22 17.22 -4.82
N PHE A 647 -16.06 18.00 -5.49
CA PHE A 647 -17.30 18.52 -4.89
C PHE A 647 -18.18 17.38 -4.39
N TYR A 648 -18.47 16.42 -5.27
CA TYR A 648 -19.37 15.34 -4.94
C TYR A 648 -18.77 14.28 -4.01
N TYR A 649 -17.48 14.01 -4.15
CA TYR A 649 -16.71 13.22 -3.21
C TYR A 649 -16.79 13.83 -1.80
N GLY A 650 -16.63 15.16 -1.67
CA GLY A 650 -16.74 15.89 -0.41
C GLY A 650 -18.13 15.83 0.21
N ILE A 651 -19.16 16.30 -0.49
CA ILE A 651 -20.52 16.42 0.09
C ILE A 651 -21.14 15.05 0.42
N ASN A 652 -20.76 13.98 -0.29
CA ASN A 652 -21.30 12.64 -0.06
C ASN A 652 -20.43 11.78 0.87
N ARG A 653 -19.30 12.28 1.41
CA ARG A 653 -18.42 11.46 2.26
C ARG A 653 -19.14 10.90 3.48
N HIS A 654 -20.11 11.63 4.01
CA HIS A 654 -20.98 11.21 5.12
C HIS A 654 -21.81 9.93 4.85
N LYS A 655 -21.91 9.47 3.60
CA LYS A 655 -22.55 8.19 3.26
C LYS A 655 -21.60 7.01 3.53
N MET A 656 -20.29 7.22 3.39
CA MET A 656 -19.28 6.15 3.53
C MET A 656 -19.12 5.67 4.96
N THR A 657 -19.40 6.51 5.94
CA THR A 657 -19.29 6.15 7.37
C THR A 657 -20.35 5.15 7.83
N THR A 658 -21.44 5.03 7.08
CA THR A 658 -22.51 4.07 7.35
C THR A 658 -22.71 3.13 6.17
N LEU A 659 -21.74 3.07 5.25
CA LEU A 659 -21.77 2.10 4.16
C LEU A 659 -21.44 0.73 4.71
N THR A 660 -22.08 -0.30 4.15
CA THR A 660 -21.89 -1.69 4.54
C THR A 660 -20.43 -2.12 4.45
N PRO A 661 -19.92 -2.87 5.44
CA PRO A 661 -18.63 -3.54 5.35
C PRO A 661 -18.52 -4.37 4.08
N SER A 662 -17.44 -4.16 3.32
CA SER A 662 -17.25 -4.80 2.02
C SER A 662 -15.94 -5.55 1.94
N TYR A 663 -15.96 -6.65 1.18
CA TYR A 663 -14.76 -7.36 0.77
C TYR A 663 -13.74 -6.37 0.21
N HIS A 664 -12.49 -6.44 0.67
CA HIS A 664 -11.42 -5.60 0.14
C HIS A 664 -10.81 -6.22 -1.13
N ALA A 665 -10.82 -5.47 -2.24
CA ALA A 665 -10.24 -5.91 -3.52
C ALA A 665 -9.41 -4.79 -4.15
N GLU A 666 -10.05 -3.71 -4.63
CA GLU A 666 -9.35 -2.60 -5.26
C GLU A 666 -8.59 -1.74 -4.24
N ASN A 667 -7.35 -1.40 -4.58
CA ASN A 667 -6.46 -0.56 -3.76
C ASN A 667 -6.86 0.94 -3.74
N TYR A 668 -7.97 1.28 -4.37
CA TYR A 668 -8.54 2.62 -4.34
C TYR A 668 -9.90 2.70 -3.60
N SER A 669 -10.29 1.63 -2.89
CA SER A 669 -11.53 1.58 -2.12
C SER A 669 -11.73 2.82 -1.24
N PRO A 670 -12.94 3.43 -1.22
CA PRO A 670 -13.23 4.60 -0.40
C PRO A 670 -13.64 4.27 1.04
N ASP A 671 -13.55 3.01 1.48
CA ASP A 671 -13.97 2.61 2.85
C ASP A 671 -13.37 3.51 3.94
N ASP A 672 -14.24 4.00 4.82
CA ASP A 672 -13.85 4.95 5.88
C ASP A 672 -13.37 4.26 7.16
N ASN A 673 -13.81 3.03 7.43
CA ASN A 673 -13.55 2.36 8.69
C ASN A 673 -12.08 1.97 8.87
N ARG A 674 -11.42 1.54 7.78
CA ARG A 674 -10.05 1.00 7.84
C ARG A 674 -9.13 1.65 6.82
N TYR A 675 -9.49 1.61 5.54
CA TYR A 675 -8.56 1.85 4.44
C TYR A 675 -8.32 3.33 4.10
N VAL A 676 -9.36 4.17 4.21
CA VAL A 676 -9.33 5.60 3.88
C VAL A 676 -9.93 6.42 5.02
N MET A 677 -9.10 6.87 5.95
CA MET A 677 -9.54 7.85 6.95
C MET A 677 -9.56 9.24 6.32
N CYS A 678 -10.75 9.84 6.24
CA CYS A 678 -10.95 11.20 5.71
C CYS A 678 -11.94 11.96 6.58
N THR A 679 -11.82 13.29 6.59
CA THR A 679 -12.75 14.14 7.34
C THR A 679 -14.16 14.05 6.76
N LEU A 680 -15.16 13.97 7.65
CA LEU A 680 -16.59 13.89 7.31
C LEU A 680 -17.16 15.18 6.70
N VAL A 681 -16.66 16.32 7.16
CA VAL A 681 -17.02 17.65 6.69
C VAL A 681 -15.77 18.25 6.06
N THR A 682 -15.76 18.34 4.74
CA THR A 682 -14.62 18.89 3.98
C THR A 682 -15.06 20.08 3.15
N ILE A 683 -14.24 21.14 3.21
CA ILE A 683 -14.19 22.17 2.18
C ILE A 683 -12.91 21.86 1.40
N HIS A 684 -13.05 21.47 0.14
CA HIS A 684 -11.88 21.38 -0.73
C HIS A 684 -11.65 22.77 -1.32
N ASP A 685 -10.53 23.39 -0.94
CA ASP A 685 -10.06 24.60 -1.58
C ASP A 685 -9.72 24.24 -3.04
N MET A 686 -10.59 24.63 -3.97
CA MET A 686 -10.46 24.30 -5.38
C MET A 686 -9.48 25.28 -6.02
N ALA A 687 -8.20 25.23 -5.60
CA ALA A 687 -7.10 25.99 -6.19
C ALA A 687 -6.73 25.52 -7.62
N VAL A 688 -7.73 25.08 -8.39
CA VAL A 688 -7.68 24.97 -9.85
C VAL A 688 -8.21 26.32 -10.33
N ASP A 689 -7.31 27.28 -10.44
CA ASP A 689 -7.60 28.63 -10.90
C ASP A 689 -8.15 28.57 -12.33
N ASP A 690 -9.38 29.07 -12.52
CA ASP A 690 -10.05 29.08 -13.82
C ASP A 690 -9.29 29.97 -14.81
N ASP A 691 -8.63 31.02 -14.34
CA ASP A 691 -7.80 31.91 -15.17
C ASP A 691 -6.50 31.20 -15.59
N ALA A 692 -5.91 30.39 -14.72
CA ALA A 692 -4.74 29.57 -15.07
C ALA A 692 -5.10 28.41 -16.02
N ALA A 693 -6.28 27.79 -15.87
CA ALA A 693 -6.77 26.77 -16.78
C ALA A 693 -7.10 27.34 -18.17
N ALA A 694 -7.67 28.55 -18.23
CA ALA A 694 -7.92 29.28 -19.47
C ALA A 694 -6.63 29.81 -20.14
N ALA A 695 -5.58 30.07 -19.36
CA ALA A 695 -4.28 30.53 -19.86
C ALA A 695 -3.35 29.41 -20.36
N ILE A 696 -3.70 28.12 -20.19
CA ILE A 696 -2.94 27.00 -20.77
C ILE A 696 -3.33 26.91 -22.26
N PRO A 697 -2.41 27.22 -23.19
CA PRO A 697 -2.72 27.15 -24.61
C PRO A 697 -3.08 25.72 -24.99
N MET A 698 -4.18 25.55 -25.74
CA MET A 698 -4.52 24.29 -26.42
C MET A 698 -3.29 23.82 -27.21
N PRO A 699 -2.91 22.53 -27.17
CA PRO A 699 -1.85 22.03 -28.03
C PRO A 699 -2.27 22.30 -29.48
N PRO A 700 -1.51 23.08 -30.26
CA PRO A 700 -1.85 23.32 -31.64
C PRO A 700 -1.82 21.98 -32.38
N SER A 701 -2.81 21.76 -33.26
CA SER A 701 -2.72 20.77 -34.32
C SER A 701 -1.31 20.84 -34.93
N LEU A 702 -0.62 19.71 -34.96
CA LEU A 702 0.77 19.54 -35.39
C LEU A 702 1.07 20.23 -36.74
N GLU A 703 1.48 21.49 -36.69
CA GLU A 703 2.39 22.11 -37.63
C GLU A 703 3.28 23.11 -36.86
N PRO A 704 4.59 22.86 -36.72
CA PRO A 704 5.45 23.70 -35.90
C PRO A 704 5.89 24.94 -36.69
N THR A 705 5.45 26.12 -36.29
CA THR A 705 6.08 27.38 -36.74
C THR A 705 7.32 27.71 -35.89
N PRO A 706 8.47 28.11 -36.48
CA PRO A 706 9.76 28.33 -35.81
C PRO A 706 9.82 29.38 -34.68
N SER A 707 8.77 30.16 -34.47
CA SER A 707 8.74 31.26 -33.48
C SER A 707 8.51 30.80 -32.05
N ALA A 708 7.74 29.73 -31.82
CA ALA A 708 7.42 29.23 -30.48
C ALA A 708 8.60 28.48 -29.82
N PHE A 709 9.45 27.83 -30.62
CA PHE A 709 10.65 27.15 -30.15
C PHE A 709 11.71 28.14 -29.63
N ARG A 710 11.80 29.35 -30.20
CA ARG A 710 12.74 30.39 -29.72
C ARG A 710 12.37 30.92 -28.34
N ALA A 711 11.09 31.17 -28.09
CA ALA A 711 10.63 31.73 -26.81
C ALA A 711 10.82 30.75 -25.63
N TRP A 712 10.68 29.44 -25.88
CA TRP A 712 10.91 28.41 -24.85
C TRP A 712 12.41 28.21 -24.54
N VAL A 713 13.26 28.23 -25.58
CA VAL A 713 14.73 28.12 -25.42
C VAL A 713 15.31 29.31 -24.65
N GLU A 714 14.77 30.53 -24.82
CA GLU A 714 15.22 31.72 -24.09
C GLU A 714 14.95 31.66 -22.57
N GLN A 715 13.84 31.03 -22.15
CA GLN A 715 13.46 30.93 -20.73
C GLN A 715 14.22 29.83 -19.99
N GLU A 716 14.41 28.67 -20.62
CA GLU A 716 15.18 27.55 -20.07
C GLU A 716 16.68 27.88 -19.97
N ALA A 717 17.25 28.58 -20.97
CA ALA A 717 18.66 28.97 -20.96
C ALA A 717 19.01 29.90 -19.79
N LEU A 718 18.15 30.86 -19.46
CA LEU A 718 18.34 31.76 -18.32
C LEU A 718 18.25 31.03 -16.97
N MET A 719 17.42 30.00 -16.87
CA MET A 719 17.26 29.19 -15.67
C MET A 719 18.50 28.29 -15.43
N ILE A 720 19.02 27.68 -16.50
CA ILE A 720 20.23 26.85 -16.47
C ILE A 720 21.47 27.68 -16.09
N ILE A 721 21.59 28.91 -16.62
CA ILE A 721 22.68 29.84 -16.25
C ILE A 721 22.58 30.23 -14.76
N GLY A 722 21.38 30.49 -14.25
CA GLY A 722 21.16 30.78 -12.83
C GLY A 722 21.52 29.62 -11.90
N LEU A 723 21.18 28.39 -12.30
CA LEU A 723 21.54 27.17 -11.58
C LEU A 723 23.04 26.92 -11.57
N LEU A 724 23.74 27.08 -12.70
CA LEU A 724 25.20 26.92 -12.79
C LEU A 724 25.95 27.92 -11.90
N ALA A 725 25.49 29.18 -11.83
CA ALA A 725 26.06 30.20 -10.96
C ALA A 725 25.87 29.88 -9.47
N ALA A 726 24.68 29.42 -9.08
CA ALA A 726 24.40 29.01 -7.69
C ALA A 726 25.24 27.78 -7.29
N THR A 727 25.39 26.81 -8.19
CA THR A 727 26.15 25.59 -7.95
C THR A 727 27.65 25.89 -7.80
N GLY A 728 28.21 26.79 -8.62
CA GLY A 728 29.61 27.22 -8.50
C GLY A 728 29.94 27.92 -7.18
N VAL A 729 29.04 28.77 -6.68
CA VAL A 729 29.20 29.50 -5.41
C VAL A 729 29.11 28.56 -4.20
N ILE A 730 28.17 27.61 -4.23
CA ILE A 730 27.99 26.62 -3.16
C ILE A 730 29.17 25.65 -3.13
N SER A 731 29.65 25.21 -4.29
CA SER A 731 30.81 24.31 -4.43
C SER A 731 32.09 24.94 -3.87
N GLY A 732 32.34 26.22 -4.19
CA GLY A 732 33.50 26.97 -3.67
C GLY A 732 33.45 27.15 -2.15
N GLY A 733 32.28 27.45 -1.58
CA GLY A 733 32.07 27.56 -0.14
C GLY A 733 32.25 26.25 0.62
N PHE A 734 31.82 25.13 0.03
CA PHE A 734 31.91 23.80 0.62
C PHE A 734 33.35 23.27 0.64
N VAL A 735 34.10 23.46 -0.45
CA VAL A 735 35.53 23.06 -0.56
C VAL A 735 36.42 23.87 0.39
N LEU A 736 36.13 25.17 0.57
CA LEU A 736 36.82 26.03 1.56
C LEU A 736 36.50 25.67 3.02
N GLY A 737 35.30 25.13 3.29
CA GLY A 737 34.92 24.62 4.60
C GLY A 737 35.65 23.31 4.96
N LEU A 738 35.75 22.39 4.00
CA LEU A 738 36.42 21.10 4.15
C LEU A 738 37.94 21.25 4.39
N HIS A 739 38.61 22.15 3.67
CA HIS A 739 40.04 22.40 3.88
C HIS A 739 40.35 23.15 5.18
N ARG A 740 39.43 24.01 5.67
CA ARG A 740 39.55 24.66 6.98
C ARG A 740 39.41 23.69 8.16
N ARG A 741 38.67 22.59 7.99
CA ARG A 741 38.50 21.56 9.03
C ARG A 741 39.71 20.64 9.09
N LYS A 742 40.18 20.16 7.93
CA LYS A 742 41.38 19.31 7.79
C LYS A 742 42.66 20.00 8.26
N ALA A 743 42.81 21.31 8.01
CA ALA A 743 43.95 22.09 8.48
C ALA A 743 43.92 22.35 9.99
N ARG A 744 42.74 22.38 10.63
CA ARG A 744 42.62 22.48 12.11
C ARG A 744 43.00 21.16 12.79
N GLU A 745 42.55 20.03 12.24
CA GLU A 745 42.91 18.69 12.74
C GLU A 745 44.41 18.42 12.63
N LEU A 746 45.04 18.80 11.51
CA LEU A 746 46.50 18.72 11.32
C LEU A 746 47.27 19.62 12.31
N HIS A 747 46.75 20.81 12.62
CA HIS A 747 47.41 21.76 13.51
C HIS A 747 47.25 21.38 15.01
N GLU A 748 46.19 20.66 15.37
CA GLU A 748 46.00 20.05 16.69
C GLU A 748 46.90 18.81 16.87
N LEU A 749 47.02 17.95 15.85
CA LEU A 749 47.95 16.82 15.82
C LEU A 749 49.43 17.27 15.92
N GLU A 750 49.81 18.39 15.30
CA GLU A 750 51.14 18.98 15.44
C GLU A 750 51.39 19.59 16.83
N ARG A 751 50.36 20.17 17.48
CA ARG A 751 50.44 20.69 18.86
C ARG A 751 50.59 19.57 19.91
N GLU A 752 50.00 18.40 19.68
CA GLU A 752 50.21 17.23 20.54
C GLU A 752 51.61 16.62 20.35
N ARG A 753 52.12 16.57 19.11
CA ARG A 753 53.50 16.14 18.82
C ARG A 753 54.56 17.08 19.39
N THR A 754 54.32 18.39 19.44
CA THR A 754 55.27 19.36 20.02
C THR A 754 55.23 19.46 21.55
N ARG A 755 54.18 18.94 22.22
CA ARG A 755 54.11 18.85 23.69
C ARG A 755 54.93 17.70 24.29
N LYS A 756 55.22 16.65 23.52
CA LYS A 756 56.11 15.53 23.91
C LYS A 756 57.49 15.74 23.26
N GLY A 757 58.34 16.54 23.90
CA GLY A 757 59.49 17.19 23.25
C GLY A 757 60.58 16.28 22.67
N SER A 758 61.26 16.79 21.63
CA SER A 758 62.73 16.78 21.50
C SER A 758 63.26 17.55 20.27
N LYS A 759 64.12 18.55 20.55
CA LYS A 759 65.28 19.12 19.82
C LYS A 759 65.13 19.91 18.47
N LYS A 760 65.42 21.22 18.63
CA LYS A 760 66.27 22.18 17.86
C LYS A 760 66.13 22.31 16.33
N ILE A 761 65.88 23.55 15.86
CA ILE A 761 66.81 24.46 15.14
C ILE A 761 66.19 25.88 15.12
N VAL A 762 67.03 26.89 14.88
CA VAL A 762 67.08 28.25 15.44
C VAL A 762 67.05 29.31 14.31
N VAL A 763 66.21 30.35 14.48
CA VAL A 763 66.38 31.79 14.09
C VAL A 763 65.98 32.19 12.65
N ALA A 764 65.27 33.32 12.38
CA ALA A 764 65.40 34.68 12.93
C ALA A 764 64.08 35.48 13.14
N LYS A 765 64.23 36.59 13.87
CA LYS A 765 63.21 37.49 14.46
C LYS A 765 62.97 38.79 13.62
N PRO A 766 62.02 39.68 13.99
CA PRO A 766 61.08 40.37 13.09
C PRO A 766 61.31 41.89 12.94
N VAL A 767 60.53 42.56 12.07
CA VAL A 767 60.40 44.04 12.06
C VAL A 767 58.94 44.50 12.16
N ALA A 768 58.71 45.22 13.27
CA ALA A 768 57.76 46.30 13.62
C ALA A 768 56.35 46.43 12.99
N ARG A 769 55.36 46.42 13.90
CA ARG A 769 54.01 46.96 13.76
C ARG A 769 54.01 48.50 13.79
N LYS A 770 53.30 49.15 12.86
CA LYS A 770 52.70 50.48 13.06
C LYS A 770 51.17 50.36 13.01
N LYS A 771 50.51 50.91 14.03
CA LYS A 771 49.04 51.03 14.14
C LYS A 771 48.52 51.99 13.08
N LEU A 772 47.47 51.59 12.36
CA LEU A 772 46.65 52.44 11.49
C LEU A 772 45.33 52.80 12.21
N PRO A 773 44.71 53.94 11.86
CA PRO A 773 43.66 54.60 12.64
C PRO A 773 42.34 53.84 12.65
N THR A 774 41.63 53.97 13.77
CA THR A 774 40.24 53.53 13.98
C THR A 774 39.29 54.46 13.22
N GLY A 775 38.62 53.95 12.17
CA GLY A 775 37.59 54.73 11.46
C GLY A 775 36.99 54.01 10.24
N VAL A 776 35.85 53.35 10.46
CA VAL A 776 34.69 53.08 9.57
C VAL A 776 34.95 52.94 8.05
N THR A 777 34.81 51.71 7.52
CA THR A 777 34.90 51.41 6.07
C THR A 777 33.54 51.45 5.37
N TRP A 778 33.52 51.84 4.08
CA TRP A 778 32.31 52.13 3.30
C TRP A 778 31.31 50.97 3.17
N TRP A 779 31.78 49.72 3.20
CA TRP A 779 30.94 48.52 3.17
C TRP A 779 30.01 48.40 4.38
N GLU A 780 30.38 48.94 5.55
CA GLU A 780 29.52 48.94 6.75
C GLU A 780 28.33 49.91 6.63
N ARG A 781 28.41 50.93 5.75
CA ARG A 781 27.30 51.84 5.44
C ARG A 781 26.34 51.25 4.39
N ALA A 782 26.83 50.41 3.49
CA ALA A 782 26.05 49.81 2.42
C ALA A 782 25.05 48.74 2.91
N ILE A 783 25.29 48.13 4.08
CA ILE A 783 24.48 47.00 4.60
C ILE A 783 23.74 47.29 5.92
N GLY A 784 23.85 48.50 6.48
CA GLY A 784 22.97 48.95 7.57
C GLY A 784 23.11 48.22 8.91
N VAL A 785 24.28 47.68 9.24
CA VAL A 785 24.51 46.92 10.49
C VAL A 785 25.16 47.80 11.56
N LYS A 786 24.51 47.96 12.71
CA LYS A 786 25.16 48.33 13.98
C LYS A 786 25.38 47.05 14.78
N SER A 787 26.63 46.60 14.92
CA SER A 787 27.07 46.07 16.22
C SER A 787 28.58 46.04 16.34
N SER A 788 29.01 46.61 17.45
CA SER A 788 30.32 46.54 18.07
C SER A 788 31.07 45.20 17.93
N LYS A 789 32.38 45.33 17.64
CA LYS A 789 33.48 44.37 17.88
C LYS A 789 33.57 43.16 16.92
N MET A 790 34.43 43.26 15.90
CA MET A 790 35.75 42.61 15.89
C MET A 790 36.46 42.71 14.52
N SER A 791 37.72 43.13 14.58
CA SER A 791 38.67 43.20 13.47
C SER A 791 39.56 41.95 13.42
N ALA A 792 39.89 41.48 12.22
CA ALA A 792 41.25 41.02 11.89
C ALA A 792 41.44 41.05 10.36
N ALA A 793 41.19 42.24 9.80
CA ALA A 793 41.67 42.63 8.50
C ALA A 793 43.20 42.61 8.48
N ALA A 794 43.74 41.49 7.99
CA ALA A 794 45.12 41.36 7.51
C ALA A 794 45.26 40.19 6.51
N ALA A 795 44.34 39.20 6.57
CA ALA A 795 44.23 38.13 5.58
C ALA A 795 43.50 38.53 4.27
N ALA A 796 42.97 39.75 4.20
CA ALA A 796 42.16 40.21 3.06
C ALA A 796 42.98 40.76 1.87
N ARG A 797 44.32 40.85 1.96
CA ARG A 797 45.14 41.51 0.93
C ARG A 797 45.88 40.58 -0.05
N SER A 798 45.93 39.27 0.21
CA SER A 798 46.50 38.30 -0.74
C SER A 798 45.45 37.35 -1.35
N ALA A 799 44.20 37.39 -0.87
CA ALA A 799 43.07 36.67 -1.46
C ALA A 799 42.40 37.41 -2.63
N LEU A 800 42.83 38.64 -2.94
CA LEU A 800 42.19 39.50 -3.94
C LEU A 800 42.62 39.18 -5.39
N ILE A 801 43.71 38.43 -5.63
CA ILE A 801 44.18 38.17 -7.00
C ILE A 801 43.56 36.87 -7.57
N GLY A 802 43.46 35.81 -6.77
CA GLY A 802 42.83 34.55 -7.21
C GLY A 802 41.30 34.60 -7.31
N GLY A 803 40.64 35.44 -6.48
CA GLY A 803 39.19 35.64 -6.53
C GLY A 803 38.73 36.59 -7.64
N THR A 804 39.60 37.50 -8.11
CA THR A 804 39.26 38.42 -9.19
C THR A 804 39.30 37.69 -10.54
N VAL A 805 40.31 36.86 -10.83
CA VAL A 805 40.42 36.13 -12.11
C VAL A 805 39.22 35.21 -12.40
N LEU A 806 38.68 34.52 -11.38
CA LEU A 806 37.48 33.68 -11.52
C LEU A 806 36.19 34.51 -11.64
N ALA A 807 36.15 35.71 -11.05
CA ALA A 807 35.02 36.62 -11.18
C ALA A 807 35.03 37.36 -12.52
N THR A 808 36.18 37.79 -13.06
CA THR A 808 36.26 38.47 -14.37
C THR A 808 35.96 37.51 -15.52
N ALA A 809 36.47 36.27 -15.46
CA ALA A 809 36.15 35.25 -16.47
C ALA A 809 34.66 34.83 -16.44
N GLY A 810 34.07 34.70 -15.24
CA GLY A 810 32.64 34.41 -15.08
C GLY A 810 31.74 35.57 -15.51
N THR A 811 32.12 36.81 -15.21
CA THR A 811 31.31 38.00 -15.55
C THR A 811 31.38 38.33 -17.03
N GLY A 812 32.54 38.14 -17.68
CA GLY A 812 32.70 38.35 -19.13
C GLY A 812 31.85 37.40 -19.96
N VAL A 813 31.80 36.11 -19.62
CA VAL A 813 30.98 35.11 -20.32
C VAL A 813 29.49 35.34 -20.11
N ILE A 814 29.09 35.81 -18.92
CA ILE A 814 27.69 36.15 -18.62
C ILE A 814 27.26 37.43 -19.35
N VAL A 815 28.12 38.45 -19.42
CA VAL A 815 27.81 39.71 -20.14
C VAL A 815 27.80 39.50 -21.66
N LEU A 816 28.72 38.71 -22.22
CA LEU A 816 28.73 38.33 -23.64
C LEU A 816 27.52 37.44 -23.99
N GLY A 817 27.16 36.50 -23.12
CA GLY A 817 25.97 35.66 -23.30
C GLY A 817 24.66 36.44 -23.28
N ILE A 818 24.53 37.41 -22.36
CA ILE A 818 23.35 38.28 -22.28
C ILE A 818 23.32 39.28 -23.46
N ALA A 819 24.45 39.84 -23.87
CA ALA A 819 24.52 40.77 -25.01
C ALA A 819 24.19 40.08 -26.35
N ALA A 820 24.68 38.84 -26.55
CA ALA A 820 24.40 38.05 -27.75
C ALA A 820 22.93 37.58 -27.82
N ALA A 821 22.32 37.24 -26.68
CA ALA A 821 20.91 36.82 -26.62
C ALA A 821 19.91 38.00 -26.70
N SER A 822 20.30 39.21 -26.28
CA SER A 822 19.39 40.36 -26.16
C SER A 822 19.41 41.33 -27.35
N GLY A 823 20.17 41.02 -28.40
CA GLY A 823 20.23 41.80 -29.66
C GLY A 823 20.63 43.27 -29.47
N VAL A 824 21.59 43.54 -28.57
CA VAL A 824 21.97 44.91 -28.20
C VAL A 824 23.02 45.46 -29.16
N SER A 825 22.75 46.58 -29.83
CA SER A 825 23.64 47.18 -30.84
C SER A 825 24.43 48.39 -30.35
N SER A 826 24.22 48.86 -29.10
CA SER A 826 25.01 49.96 -28.52
C SER A 826 25.04 49.95 -26.99
N TYR A 827 26.04 50.61 -26.41
CA TYR A 827 26.24 50.74 -24.96
C TYR A 827 25.08 51.49 -24.26
N SER A 828 24.43 52.46 -24.94
CA SER A 828 23.29 53.17 -24.34
C SER A 828 22.05 52.29 -24.24
N ASP A 829 21.83 51.39 -25.22
CA ASP A 829 20.73 50.42 -25.20
C ASP A 829 20.95 49.34 -24.13
N PHE A 830 22.20 48.91 -23.93
CA PHE A 830 22.59 48.05 -22.81
C PHE A 830 22.28 48.70 -21.45
N HIS A 831 22.69 49.95 -21.28
CA HIS A 831 22.49 50.69 -20.03
C HIS A 831 21.01 50.94 -19.72
N SER A 832 20.21 51.26 -20.75
CA SER A 832 18.75 51.41 -20.66
C SER A 832 18.08 50.12 -20.17
N LYS A 833 18.36 48.97 -20.80
CA LYS A 833 17.77 47.67 -20.45
C LYS A 833 18.21 47.18 -19.06
N MET A 834 19.48 47.39 -18.70
CA MET A 834 19.99 47.04 -17.37
C MET A 834 19.40 47.89 -16.25
N SER A 835 19.10 49.17 -16.51
CA SER A 835 18.45 50.05 -15.52
C SER A 835 17.03 49.60 -15.16
N VAL A 836 16.36 48.84 -16.04
CA VAL A 836 15.01 48.28 -15.82
C VAL A 836 15.06 46.89 -15.17
N MET A 837 16.02 46.04 -15.55
CA MET A 837 16.14 44.67 -15.03
C MET A 837 16.67 44.61 -13.60
N VAL A 838 17.69 45.41 -13.27
CA VAL A 838 18.40 45.32 -11.99
C VAL A 838 17.52 45.64 -10.77
N PRO A 839 16.62 46.63 -10.81
CA PRO A 839 15.67 46.87 -9.71
C PRO A 839 14.67 45.72 -9.50
N ARG A 840 14.18 45.10 -10.59
CA ARG A 840 13.27 43.93 -10.52
C ARG A 840 13.97 42.69 -9.97
N PHE A 841 15.20 42.43 -10.40
CA PHE A 841 16.00 41.34 -9.87
C PHE A 841 16.27 41.52 -8.37
N ARG A 842 16.65 42.74 -7.93
CA ARG A 842 16.84 43.06 -6.51
C ARG A 842 15.57 42.90 -5.68
N LYS A 843 14.42 43.30 -6.22
CA LYS A 843 13.13 43.12 -5.56
C LYS A 843 12.78 41.64 -5.38
N ASN A 844 12.92 40.82 -6.44
CA ASN A 844 12.60 39.40 -6.39
C ASN A 844 13.51 38.62 -5.43
N VAL A 845 14.80 38.98 -5.35
CA VAL A 845 15.73 38.40 -4.36
C VAL A 845 15.37 38.85 -2.94
N GLY A 846 14.96 40.12 -2.76
CA GLY A 846 14.46 40.63 -1.48
C GLY A 846 13.18 39.91 -1.02
N ASP A 847 12.23 39.69 -1.93
CA ASP A 847 10.97 38.99 -1.64
C ASP A 847 11.19 37.50 -1.36
N PHE A 848 12.14 36.85 -2.05
CA PHE A 848 12.45 35.44 -1.85
C PHE A 848 13.16 35.16 -0.51
N PHE A 849 13.98 36.09 -0.03
CA PHE A 849 14.72 35.95 1.24
C PHE A 849 14.14 36.79 2.40
N GLY A 850 13.06 37.55 2.17
CA GLY A 850 12.38 38.36 3.19
C GLY A 850 13.14 39.61 3.66
N ILE A 851 13.86 40.31 2.77
CA ILE A 851 14.74 41.44 3.11
C ILE A 851 14.37 42.71 2.30
N VAL A 852 14.32 43.88 2.95
CA VAL A 852 14.01 45.18 2.30
C VAL A 852 15.31 45.94 1.90
N PRO A 853 15.54 46.29 0.61
CA PRO A 853 16.75 46.99 0.19
C PRO A 853 16.72 48.52 0.43
N LYS A 854 17.88 49.16 0.70
CA LYS A 854 18.04 50.64 0.80
C LYS A 854 18.50 51.30 -0.52
N ALA A 855 18.23 52.61 -0.66
CA ALA A 855 18.50 53.42 -1.86
C ALA A 855 20.01 53.62 -2.17
N GLY A 856 20.34 53.73 -3.46
CA GLY A 856 21.71 53.68 -4.02
C GLY A 856 22.57 54.96 -3.86
N PRO A 857 23.83 54.92 -4.34
CA PRO A 857 24.86 55.95 -4.11
C PRO A 857 24.57 57.27 -4.84
N THR A 858 25.07 58.39 -4.31
CA THR A 858 24.87 59.71 -4.91
C THR A 858 25.76 59.92 -6.14
N PRO A 859 25.37 60.80 -7.08
CA PRO A 859 26.17 61.11 -8.27
C PRO A 859 27.62 61.54 -7.97
N GLU A 860 27.88 62.22 -6.84
CA GLU A 860 29.25 62.56 -6.45
C GLU A 860 30.12 61.34 -6.11
N GLN A 861 29.51 60.25 -5.64
CA GLN A 861 30.22 59.00 -5.33
C GLN A 861 30.57 58.22 -6.60
N LEU A 862 29.71 58.27 -7.61
CA LEU A 862 29.97 57.65 -8.92
C LEU A 862 31.08 58.37 -9.70
N GLU A 863 31.20 59.69 -9.53
CA GLU A 863 32.24 60.48 -10.20
C GLU A 863 33.63 60.25 -9.57
N GLN A 864 33.70 60.06 -8.26
CA GLN A 864 34.94 59.72 -7.56
C GLN A 864 35.46 58.32 -7.98
N ASP A 865 34.57 57.34 -8.08
CA ASP A 865 34.93 55.97 -8.52
C ASP A 865 35.40 55.96 -9.99
N ARG A 866 34.89 56.85 -10.84
CA ARG A 866 35.34 57.02 -12.23
C ARG A 866 36.76 57.57 -12.31
N GLN A 867 37.11 58.53 -11.46
CA GLN A 867 38.46 59.11 -11.41
C GLN A 867 39.49 58.10 -10.89
N ASP A 868 39.11 57.28 -9.91
CA ASP A 868 39.97 56.24 -9.36
C ASP A 868 40.21 55.10 -10.37
N MET A 869 39.22 54.77 -11.21
CA MET A 869 39.36 53.80 -12.31
C MET A 869 40.23 54.30 -13.47
N ALA A 870 40.12 55.58 -13.83
CA ALA A 870 40.97 56.18 -14.87
C ALA A 870 42.45 56.20 -14.48
N LEU A 871 42.75 56.35 -13.18
CA LEU A 871 44.10 56.29 -12.64
C LEU A 871 44.68 54.87 -12.71
N LEU A 872 43.86 53.84 -12.48
CA LEU A 872 44.24 52.42 -12.56
C LEU A 872 44.54 51.95 -13.99
N VAL A 873 43.81 52.44 -14.99
CA VAL A 873 44.05 52.10 -16.41
C VAL A 873 45.37 52.72 -16.92
N SER A 874 45.85 53.81 -16.32
CA SER A 874 47.11 54.46 -16.72
C SER A 874 48.37 53.62 -16.43
N ILE A 875 48.25 52.55 -15.64
CA ILE A 875 49.38 51.76 -15.09
C ILE A 875 49.75 50.56 -16.00
N PHE A 876 48.88 50.19 -16.94
CA PHE A 876 49.10 49.04 -17.84
C PHE A 876 49.89 49.41 -19.10
N SER A 877 50.59 48.45 -19.71
CA SER A 877 51.29 48.64 -21.00
C SER A 877 50.29 48.64 -22.18
N GLU A 878 50.65 49.23 -23.33
CA GLU A 878 49.73 49.34 -24.49
C GLU A 878 49.22 47.96 -24.98
N GLU A 879 50.05 46.91 -24.92
CA GLU A 879 49.66 45.54 -25.29
C GLU A 879 48.70 44.87 -24.27
N GLU A 880 48.61 45.41 -23.04
CA GLU A 880 47.67 44.97 -21.99
C GLU A 880 46.41 45.86 -21.92
N LYS A 881 46.32 46.91 -22.75
CA LYS A 881 45.12 47.77 -22.84
C LYS A 881 44.20 47.40 -24.01
N GLU A 882 44.70 46.67 -25.01
CA GLU A 882 43.91 46.19 -26.16
C GLU A 882 43.38 44.75 -26.01
N ASN A 883 43.88 43.95 -25.06
CA ASN A 883 43.26 42.68 -24.61
C ASN A 883 42.38 42.92 -23.38
#